data_AF-A0A1E8Q6Q6-F1
#
_entry.id   AF-A0A1E8Q6Q6-F1
#
_cell.length_a   1.000
_cell.length_b   1.000
_cell.length_c   1.000
_cell.angle_alpha   90.00
_cell.angle_beta   90.00
_cell.angle_gamma   90.00
#
_symmetry.space_group_name_H-M   'P 1'
#
loop_
_entity.id
_entity.type
_entity.pdbx_description
1 polymer ?
#
loop_
_entity_poly.entity_id
_entity_poly.type
_entity_poly.pdbx_seq_one_letter_code
_entity_poly.pdbx_strand_id
1 'polypeptide(L)'
;MTTAEEHDPYRLPRPNPRAHVIGDDLVKPIHAHLNSNYSDPVWSLAALRDSPTAMRLKISWANCPVAFDDQLRLAVWNLINGALRPTFVSGRGTMRTRISASTITQVVGRWFLLATWLDSRGIDDFADCDTATLHDYGMYLLSGPARGRDAAHHTLLALTRLWALDEVSAAPCGIGRPPWESGRIDDYLPDRTPTSPENATWPLAETTIAPLLVWAMRLVDDLAPDIIAATVERRRLQDAIPSVAAAGGGEALRAYLDRLIDSHGPLPATTFKDKTMLASTYICGRTGASPAQLSTSRGRRARLLATAATREWGCPLEVPVTGRIAGRPWRLAMDFYETRVLWRHLGTAAFIVCAYLTGMRPAEVLSLRAGCCPDPTLTEDGGVGRHQIHGRQYKTAVDDDGNHLSDGTERAVPWVAIGPVVNAIRVLETMVPPNSLLFDVRAHDSNRRSSLTGAIVGRTMRTRITDFVTWANAEATRHQLLKETIHPDPHGPIATTRFRRTLAWHIARRPNGHVALAIQYGHVQSVVAGRYASRVIDGIHDLIDIETVRAVADTLAGLRDDIASGAGVSGPAARDVIKTAASAPRFNGSSINATTARRLIANQDLTIYDNPHALLLCRYKPDRALCHRDRPSDTPLLSSCTPSCVNIARTDQQAAQLRTRADHLDQQATLTPRPIADRLHASATTLRSYADAHDNTRIIATDNLTPTARRP
;
A
#
# COMPACT_ATOMS: atom_id res chain seq x y z
N MET A 1 56.38 -27.46 -12.69
CA MET A 1 54.95 -27.70 -12.39
C MET A 1 54.34 -26.36 -12.05
N THR A 2 53.78 -25.68 -13.04
CA THR A 2 52.95 -24.48 -12.85
C THR A 2 51.68 -24.93 -12.16
N THR A 3 51.52 -24.54 -10.90
CA THR A 3 50.25 -24.67 -10.17
C THR A 3 49.20 -23.92 -10.98
N ALA A 4 48.21 -24.65 -11.52
CA ALA A 4 47.03 -24.03 -12.09
C ALA A 4 46.43 -23.13 -10.99
N GLU A 5 46.31 -21.84 -11.26
CA GLU A 5 45.58 -20.92 -10.39
C GLU A 5 44.20 -21.54 -10.12
N GLU A 6 43.91 -21.88 -8.86
CA GLU A 6 42.57 -22.29 -8.46
C GLU A 6 41.60 -21.18 -8.91
N HIS A 7 40.64 -21.56 -9.75
CA HIS A 7 39.63 -20.64 -10.24
C HIS A 7 38.77 -20.16 -9.07
N ASP A 8 39.06 -18.97 -8.56
CA ASP A 8 38.31 -18.34 -7.49
C ASP A 8 36.99 -17.78 -8.02
N PRO A 9 35.83 -18.40 -7.69
CA PRO A 9 34.54 -18.05 -8.30
C PRO A 9 34.04 -16.65 -7.92
N TYR A 10 34.68 -16.01 -6.94
CA TYR A 10 34.35 -14.64 -6.51
C TYR A 10 35.14 -13.56 -7.24
N ARG A 11 36.19 -13.95 -7.99
CA ARG A 11 37.06 -13.02 -8.70
C ARG A 11 36.61 -12.86 -10.14
N LEU A 12 35.98 -11.73 -10.45
CA LEU A 12 35.52 -11.42 -11.80
C LEU A 12 36.65 -10.86 -12.67
N PRO A 13 36.78 -11.31 -13.94
CA PRO A 13 37.73 -10.71 -14.87
C PRO A 13 37.37 -9.26 -15.18
N ARG A 14 38.37 -8.45 -15.57
CA ARG A 14 38.13 -7.08 -16.02
C ARG A 14 37.22 -7.08 -17.26
N PRO A 15 36.15 -6.26 -17.28
CA PRO A 15 35.25 -6.18 -18.42
C PRO A 15 35.91 -5.51 -19.62
N ASN A 16 35.58 -5.96 -20.83
CA ASN A 16 35.85 -5.23 -22.07
C ASN A 16 35.04 -3.92 -22.07
N PRO A 17 35.55 -2.78 -22.59
CA PRO A 17 34.77 -1.55 -22.80
C PRO A 17 33.39 -1.73 -23.46
N ARG A 18 33.26 -2.71 -24.37
CA ARG A 18 31.98 -3.04 -25.04
C ARG A 18 31.15 -4.11 -24.32
N ALA A 19 31.62 -4.63 -23.18
CA ALA A 19 30.84 -5.58 -22.40
C ALA A 19 29.62 -4.89 -21.80
N HIS A 20 28.51 -5.62 -21.74
CA HIS A 20 27.31 -5.16 -21.07
C HIS A 20 27.55 -5.04 -19.56
N VAL A 21 27.08 -3.94 -18.95
CA VAL A 21 27.28 -3.63 -17.52
C VAL A 21 26.71 -4.71 -16.61
N ILE A 22 25.58 -5.30 -16.98
CA ILE A 22 24.93 -6.38 -16.24
C ILE A 22 25.19 -7.69 -17.00
N GLY A 23 25.79 -8.66 -16.31
CA GLY A 23 26.07 -10.00 -16.85
C GLY A 23 24.80 -10.77 -17.19
N ASP A 24 24.88 -11.63 -18.21
CA ASP A 24 23.74 -12.34 -18.79
C ASP A 24 22.97 -13.20 -17.77
N ASP A 25 23.65 -13.69 -16.74
CA ASP A 25 23.06 -14.45 -15.62
C ASP A 25 22.13 -13.60 -14.74
N LEU A 26 22.33 -12.28 -14.71
CA LEU A 26 21.57 -11.32 -13.90
C LEU A 26 20.52 -10.54 -14.68
N VAL A 27 20.63 -10.52 -16.02
CA VAL A 27 19.70 -9.77 -16.88
C VAL A 27 18.29 -10.36 -16.81
N LYS A 28 17.32 -9.48 -16.58
CA LYS A 28 15.89 -9.80 -16.63
C LYS A 28 15.34 -9.49 -18.03
N PRO A 29 14.61 -10.43 -18.68
CA PRO A 29 14.20 -10.31 -20.08
C PRO A 29 13.43 -9.02 -20.40
N ILE A 30 12.59 -8.55 -19.48
CA ILE A 30 11.73 -7.38 -19.68
C ILE A 30 12.51 -6.08 -19.96
N HIS A 31 13.75 -5.98 -19.49
CA HIS A 31 14.60 -4.79 -19.57
C HIS A 31 15.99 -5.06 -20.14
N ALA A 32 16.20 -6.23 -20.75
CA ALA A 32 17.48 -6.61 -21.37
C ALA A 32 17.97 -5.58 -22.40
N HIS A 33 17.06 -5.03 -23.21
CA HIS A 33 17.35 -3.99 -24.21
C HIS A 33 17.82 -2.63 -23.62
N LEU A 34 17.77 -2.47 -22.30
CA LEU A 34 18.24 -1.26 -21.60
C LEU A 34 19.59 -1.48 -20.91
N ASN A 35 20.29 -2.57 -21.18
CA ASN A 35 21.62 -2.85 -20.63
C ASN A 35 22.66 -1.97 -21.33
N SER A 36 23.33 -1.11 -20.56
CA SER A 36 24.39 -0.23 -21.04
C SER A 36 25.68 -0.99 -21.29
N ASN A 37 26.61 -0.39 -22.04
CA ASN A 37 27.98 -0.89 -22.15
C ASN A 37 28.88 -0.29 -21.05
N TYR A 38 29.96 -0.98 -20.71
CA TYR A 38 30.90 -0.57 -19.66
C TYR A 38 31.48 0.83 -19.89
N SER A 39 31.80 1.19 -21.15
CA SER A 39 32.32 2.52 -21.50
C SER A 39 31.27 3.64 -21.54
N ASP A 40 29.98 3.32 -21.38
CA ASP A 40 28.94 4.35 -21.50
C ASP A 40 29.04 5.39 -20.37
N PRO A 41 28.71 6.66 -20.63
CA PRO A 41 28.73 7.72 -19.62
C PRO A 41 27.64 7.55 -18.55
N VAL A 42 26.63 6.72 -18.83
CA VAL A 42 25.53 6.42 -17.92
C VAL A 42 25.23 4.93 -17.95
N TRP A 43 25.30 4.28 -16.79
CA TRP A 43 24.94 2.87 -16.65
C TRP A 43 23.50 2.71 -16.18
N SER A 44 22.70 1.97 -16.95
CA SER A 44 21.33 1.62 -16.62
C SER A 44 21.28 0.35 -15.76
N LEU A 45 20.66 0.44 -14.59
CA LEU A 45 20.40 -0.72 -13.72
C LEU A 45 19.02 -1.36 -13.98
N ALA A 46 18.34 -0.96 -15.06
CA ALA A 46 16.99 -1.45 -15.36
C ALA A 46 16.98 -2.96 -15.61
N ALA A 47 18.03 -3.51 -16.22
CA ALA A 47 18.11 -4.93 -16.55
C ALA A 47 18.26 -5.85 -15.32
N LEU A 48 18.61 -5.34 -14.14
CA LEU A 48 18.66 -6.12 -12.89
C LEU A 48 17.27 -6.36 -12.26
N ARG A 49 16.22 -5.72 -12.80
CA ARG A 49 14.90 -5.69 -12.16
C ARG A 49 13.83 -6.23 -13.08
N ASP A 50 13.02 -7.14 -12.52
CA ASP A 50 11.82 -7.66 -13.18
C ASP A 50 10.53 -7.08 -12.56
N SER A 51 10.64 -6.41 -11.40
CA SER A 51 9.50 -5.77 -10.76
C SER A 51 8.92 -4.67 -11.65
N PRO A 52 7.62 -4.76 -12.03
CA PRO A 52 7.00 -3.81 -12.94
C PRO A 52 6.84 -2.39 -12.37
N THR A 53 6.98 -2.25 -11.05
CA THR A 53 6.90 -0.96 -10.33
C THR A 53 8.28 -0.33 -10.08
N ALA A 54 9.33 -0.97 -10.58
CA ALA A 54 10.70 -0.53 -10.44
C ALA A 54 10.97 0.82 -11.10
N MET A 55 11.60 1.75 -10.35
CA MET A 55 12.28 2.86 -11.01
C MET A 55 13.44 2.32 -11.85
N ARG A 56 13.58 2.87 -13.06
CA ARG A 56 14.72 2.64 -13.95
C ARG A 56 15.91 3.45 -13.44
N LEU A 57 16.63 2.86 -12.49
CA LEU A 57 17.77 3.48 -11.83
C LEU A 57 18.96 3.60 -12.79
N LYS A 58 19.73 4.66 -12.64
CA LYS A 58 20.90 4.95 -13.46
C LYS A 58 22.06 5.42 -12.58
N ILE A 59 23.28 5.10 -12.99
CA ILE A 59 24.51 5.64 -12.44
C ILE A 59 25.08 6.59 -13.49
N SER A 60 25.26 7.86 -13.13
CA SER A 60 25.83 8.89 -14.00
C SER A 60 27.27 9.12 -13.61
N TRP A 61 28.20 8.77 -14.49
CA TRP A 61 29.64 8.92 -14.26
C TRP A 61 30.12 10.37 -14.28
N ALA A 62 29.31 11.30 -14.82
CA ALA A 62 29.56 12.73 -14.71
C ALA A 62 29.59 13.26 -13.26
N ASN A 63 29.09 12.47 -12.29
CA ASN A 63 29.14 12.81 -10.87
C ASN A 63 30.40 12.27 -10.15
N CYS A 64 31.24 11.50 -10.86
CA CYS A 64 32.48 10.95 -10.33
C CYS A 64 33.64 11.89 -10.68
N PRO A 65 34.57 12.18 -9.75
CA PRO A 65 35.82 12.84 -10.09
C PRO A 65 36.60 12.01 -11.12
N VAL A 66 37.26 12.68 -12.06
CA VAL A 66 37.95 12.05 -13.21
C VAL A 66 39.05 11.10 -12.74
N ALA A 67 39.79 11.47 -11.69
CA ALA A 67 40.87 10.68 -11.11
C ALA A 67 40.43 9.26 -10.69
N PHE A 68 39.20 9.12 -10.19
CA PHE A 68 38.69 7.86 -9.65
C PHE A 68 37.77 7.09 -10.61
N ASP A 69 37.50 7.60 -11.83
CA ASP A 69 36.49 7.04 -12.74
C ASP A 69 36.77 5.56 -13.07
N ASP A 70 38.00 5.22 -13.46
CA ASP A 70 38.38 3.86 -13.83
C ASP A 70 38.32 2.88 -12.64
N GLN A 71 38.87 3.29 -11.48
CA GLN A 71 38.88 2.46 -10.27
C GLN A 71 37.44 2.22 -9.75
N LEU A 72 36.60 3.26 -9.75
CA LEU A 72 35.21 3.13 -9.33
C LEU A 72 34.36 2.36 -10.34
N ARG A 73 34.59 2.49 -11.65
CA ARG A 73 33.89 1.65 -12.65
C ARG A 73 34.12 0.18 -12.38
N LEU A 74 35.36 -0.22 -12.11
CA LEU A 74 35.66 -1.61 -11.78
C LEU A 74 35.02 -2.05 -10.46
N ALA A 75 35.09 -1.22 -9.41
CA ALA A 75 34.44 -1.52 -8.14
C ALA A 75 32.90 -1.65 -8.27
N VAL A 76 32.27 -0.77 -9.05
CA VAL A 76 30.82 -0.82 -9.33
C VAL A 76 30.46 -2.02 -10.19
N TRP A 77 31.30 -2.41 -11.14
CA TRP A 77 31.13 -3.64 -11.90
C TRP A 77 31.15 -4.89 -10.99
N ASN A 78 32.13 -4.98 -10.09
CA ASN A 78 32.21 -6.05 -9.10
C ASN A 78 31.01 -6.03 -8.13
N LEU A 79 30.51 -4.84 -7.78
CA LEU A 79 29.30 -4.67 -6.97
C LEU A 79 28.04 -5.21 -7.66
N ILE A 80 27.94 -5.04 -8.98
CA ILE A 80 26.77 -5.45 -9.78
C ILE A 80 26.82 -6.95 -10.07
N ASN A 81 27.94 -7.43 -10.61
CA ASN A 81 28.05 -8.78 -11.16
C ASN A 81 28.61 -9.79 -10.14
N GLY A 82 29.43 -9.32 -9.20
CA GLY A 82 30.11 -10.16 -8.23
C GLY A 82 29.24 -10.52 -7.03
N ALA A 83 29.88 -11.15 -6.06
CA ALA A 83 29.31 -11.41 -4.75
C ALA A 83 30.43 -11.31 -3.70
N LEU A 84 30.10 -10.78 -2.51
CA LEU A 84 31.02 -10.90 -1.38
C LEU A 84 31.09 -12.36 -0.92
N ARG A 85 32.25 -12.79 -0.40
CA ARG A 85 32.40 -14.15 0.14
C ARG A 85 31.43 -14.39 1.31
N PRO A 86 30.76 -15.55 1.38
CA PRO A 86 29.89 -15.90 2.51
C PRO A 86 30.61 -15.82 3.86
N THR A 87 31.90 -16.18 3.91
CA THR A 87 32.75 -16.07 5.11
C THR A 87 32.90 -14.64 5.60
N PHE A 88 32.96 -13.67 4.69
CA PHE A 88 33.02 -12.25 5.03
C PHE A 88 31.70 -11.72 5.59
N VAL A 89 30.59 -12.21 5.04
CA VAL A 89 29.23 -11.79 5.43
C VAL A 89 28.75 -12.47 6.70
N SER A 90 29.23 -13.69 6.99
CA SER A 90 28.87 -14.45 8.19
C SER A 90 29.17 -13.65 9.47
N GLY A 91 28.19 -13.58 10.38
CA GLY A 91 28.28 -12.78 11.61
C GLY A 91 27.99 -11.28 11.45
N ARG A 92 27.87 -10.75 10.22
CA ARG A 92 27.53 -9.34 9.95
C ARG A 92 26.04 -9.19 9.63
N GLY A 93 25.22 -8.97 10.66
CA GLY A 93 23.75 -9.04 10.55
C GLY A 93 23.06 -8.17 9.49
N THR A 94 23.71 -7.11 8.98
CA THR A 94 23.15 -6.21 7.94
C THR A 94 23.79 -6.37 6.57
N MET A 95 24.86 -7.16 6.44
CA MET A 95 25.58 -7.33 5.18
C MET A 95 25.02 -8.52 4.38
N ARG A 96 25.06 -8.43 3.06
CA ARG A 96 24.58 -9.47 2.12
C ARG A 96 25.62 -9.70 1.04
N THR A 97 25.67 -10.91 0.48
CA THR A 97 26.63 -11.23 -0.59
C THR A 97 26.34 -10.41 -1.84
N ARG A 98 25.04 -10.27 -2.21
CA ARG A 98 24.55 -9.34 -3.24
C ARG A 98 23.54 -8.34 -2.65
N ILE A 99 23.38 -7.18 -3.31
CA ILE A 99 22.47 -6.11 -2.86
C ILE A 99 21.48 -5.69 -3.95
N SER A 100 20.35 -5.11 -3.54
CA SER A 100 19.33 -4.65 -4.48
C SER A 100 19.83 -3.49 -5.35
N ALA A 101 19.29 -3.34 -6.57
CA ALA A 101 19.64 -2.23 -7.47
C ALA A 101 19.45 -0.84 -6.83
N SER A 102 18.45 -0.66 -5.95
CA SER A 102 18.29 0.58 -5.17
C SER A 102 19.44 0.81 -4.19
N THR A 103 19.87 -0.25 -3.50
CA THR A 103 21.01 -0.20 -2.58
C THR A 103 22.31 0.07 -3.35
N ILE A 104 22.47 -0.49 -4.56
CA ILE A 104 23.62 -0.20 -5.44
C ILE A 104 23.73 1.30 -5.66
N THR A 105 22.67 1.99 -6.15
CA THR A 105 22.74 3.44 -6.37
C THR A 105 23.09 4.25 -5.12
N GLN A 106 22.63 3.82 -3.94
CA GLN A 106 22.96 4.48 -2.68
C GLN A 106 24.42 4.27 -2.28
N VAL A 107 24.95 3.05 -2.46
CA VAL A 107 26.35 2.70 -2.20
C VAL A 107 27.27 3.46 -3.14
N VAL A 108 26.99 3.45 -4.45
CA VAL A 108 27.79 4.19 -5.45
C VAL A 108 27.77 5.70 -5.18
N GLY A 109 26.62 6.26 -4.82
CA GLY A 109 26.55 7.68 -4.44
C GLY A 109 27.42 8.02 -3.23
N ARG A 110 27.59 7.10 -2.27
CA ARG A 110 28.49 7.27 -1.12
C ARG A 110 29.96 7.15 -1.52
N TRP A 111 30.28 6.28 -2.47
CA TRP A 111 31.64 6.18 -3.03
C TRP A 111 32.03 7.46 -3.79
N PHE A 112 31.10 8.05 -4.55
CA PHE A 112 31.34 9.35 -5.19
C PHE A 112 31.59 10.45 -4.16
N LEU A 113 30.85 10.46 -3.04
CA LEU A 113 31.11 11.42 -1.96
C LEU A 113 32.48 11.23 -1.29
N LEU A 114 32.98 9.99 -1.16
CA LEU A 114 34.34 9.74 -0.71
C LEU A 114 35.36 10.25 -1.74
N ALA A 115 35.19 9.89 -3.01
CA ALA A 115 36.08 10.32 -4.09
C ALA A 115 36.17 11.85 -4.20
N THR A 116 35.05 12.57 -4.10
CA THR A 116 35.04 14.04 -4.06
C THR A 116 35.79 14.60 -2.85
N TRP A 117 35.71 13.94 -1.70
CA TRP A 117 36.41 14.36 -0.49
C TRP A 117 37.92 14.11 -0.58
N LEU A 118 38.34 13.01 -1.22
CA LEU A 118 39.75 12.69 -1.51
C LEU A 118 40.34 13.68 -2.53
N ASP A 119 39.63 13.92 -3.63
CA ASP A 119 40.02 14.87 -4.67
C ASP A 119 40.20 16.29 -4.11
N SER A 120 39.32 16.71 -3.18
CA SER A 120 39.46 18.01 -2.48
C SER A 120 40.71 18.14 -1.59
N ARG A 121 41.38 17.02 -1.28
CA ARG A 121 42.64 16.96 -0.53
C ARG A 121 43.85 16.67 -1.42
N GLY A 122 43.65 16.60 -2.73
CA GLY A 122 44.71 16.27 -3.69
C GLY A 122 45.10 14.80 -3.69
N ILE A 123 44.24 13.91 -3.18
CA ILE A 123 44.41 12.45 -3.32
C ILE A 123 43.65 12.03 -4.59
N ASP A 124 44.36 11.44 -5.54
CA ASP A 124 43.84 11.04 -6.85
C ASP A 124 43.86 9.52 -7.11
N ASP A 125 44.39 8.73 -6.18
CA ASP A 125 44.39 7.25 -6.23
C ASP A 125 43.85 6.64 -4.92
N PHE A 126 43.03 5.59 -5.01
CA PHE A 126 42.60 4.83 -3.84
C PHE A 126 43.72 4.10 -3.10
N ALA A 127 44.85 3.82 -3.77
CA ALA A 127 46.02 3.23 -3.11
C ALA A 127 46.58 4.14 -2.00
N ASP A 128 46.40 5.46 -2.15
CA ASP A 128 46.78 6.47 -1.15
C ASP A 128 45.68 6.70 -0.09
N CYS A 129 44.51 6.06 -0.25
CA CYS A 129 43.42 6.08 0.73
C CYS A 129 43.61 4.96 1.77
N ASP A 130 44.58 5.14 2.64
CA ASP A 130 44.92 4.17 3.70
C ASP A 130 43.93 4.18 4.89
N THR A 131 44.19 3.32 5.88
CA THR A 131 43.38 3.22 7.10
C THR A 131 43.27 4.56 7.85
N ALA A 132 44.34 5.37 7.85
CA ALA A 132 44.36 6.68 8.51
C ALA A 132 43.49 7.70 7.75
N THR A 133 43.56 7.70 6.43
CA THR A 133 42.69 8.53 5.56
C THR A 133 41.22 8.18 5.74
N LEU A 134 40.88 6.89 5.87
CA LEU A 134 39.52 6.45 6.16
C LEU A 134 39.07 6.79 7.59
N HIS A 135 39.99 6.83 8.56
CA HIS A 135 39.72 7.36 9.89
C HIS A 135 39.34 8.83 9.82
N ASP A 136 40.12 9.66 9.13
CA ASP A 136 39.85 11.09 8.95
C ASP A 136 38.52 11.33 8.23
N TYR A 137 38.16 10.50 7.24
CA TYR A 137 36.86 10.56 6.60
C TYR A 137 35.73 10.22 7.59
N GLY A 138 35.90 9.19 8.42
CA GLY A 138 34.96 8.84 9.47
C GLY A 138 34.75 9.98 10.48
N MET A 139 35.83 10.64 10.91
CA MET A 139 35.78 11.81 11.79
C MET A 139 35.15 13.02 11.11
N TYR A 140 35.39 13.21 9.81
CA TYR A 140 34.70 14.21 9.00
C TYR A 140 33.19 13.95 8.93
N LEU A 141 32.75 12.70 8.78
CA LEU A 141 31.32 12.36 8.79
C LEU A 141 30.68 12.61 10.15
N LEU A 142 31.42 12.37 11.25
CA LEU A 142 30.97 12.63 12.61
C LEU A 142 30.85 14.13 12.91
N SER A 143 31.79 14.94 12.43
CA SER A 143 31.84 16.39 12.66
C SER A 143 31.04 17.23 11.64
N GLY A 144 30.65 16.61 10.52
CA GLY A 144 29.96 17.26 9.41
C GLY A 144 28.46 17.55 9.63
N PRO A 145 27.79 18.17 8.64
CA PRO A 145 26.41 18.60 8.77
C PRO A 145 25.44 17.42 8.85
N ALA A 146 24.99 17.14 10.08
CA ALA A 146 23.76 16.44 10.50
C ALA A 146 23.09 15.54 9.44
N ARG A 147 23.76 14.45 9.04
CA ARG A 147 23.09 13.28 8.47
C ARG A 147 23.03 12.26 9.60
N GLY A 148 21.88 12.18 10.27
CA GLY A 148 21.69 11.42 11.51
C GLY A 148 22.29 10.01 11.50
N ARG A 149 22.42 9.41 12.70
CA ARG A 149 23.19 8.17 12.96
C ARG A 149 23.09 7.09 11.87
N ASP A 150 21.90 6.80 11.35
CA ASP A 150 21.70 5.77 10.33
C ASP A 150 22.33 6.10 8.98
N ALA A 151 22.30 7.36 8.56
CA ALA A 151 22.93 7.79 7.32
C ALA A 151 24.46 7.68 7.39
N ALA A 152 25.05 8.04 8.54
CA ALA A 152 26.47 7.82 8.81
C ALA A 152 26.80 6.33 8.80
N HIS A 153 26.03 5.51 9.52
CA HIS A 153 26.20 4.06 9.58
C HIS A 153 26.14 3.40 8.20
N HIS A 154 25.16 3.76 7.37
CA HIS A 154 25.08 3.25 6.00
C HIS A 154 26.21 3.74 5.09
N THR A 155 26.83 4.87 5.39
CA THR A 155 28.03 5.36 4.68
C THR A 155 29.24 4.51 5.04
N LEU A 156 29.49 4.29 6.32
CA LEU A 156 30.59 3.43 6.79
C LEU A 156 30.48 2.00 6.23
N LEU A 157 29.27 1.41 6.23
CA LEU A 157 29.03 0.10 5.64
C LEU A 157 29.27 0.05 4.12
N ALA A 158 29.04 1.17 3.41
CA ALA A 158 29.34 1.25 1.98
C ALA A 158 30.85 1.24 1.73
N LEU A 159 31.66 1.82 2.63
CA LEU A 159 33.12 1.81 2.53
C LEU A 159 33.71 0.45 2.89
N THR A 160 33.19 -0.21 3.93
CA THR A 160 33.52 -1.62 4.21
C THR A 160 33.27 -2.50 2.98
N ARG A 161 32.16 -2.25 2.27
CA ARG A 161 31.86 -2.99 1.03
C ARG A 161 32.83 -2.67 -0.11
N LEU A 162 33.30 -1.42 -0.24
CA LEU A 162 34.30 -1.05 -1.23
C LEU A 162 35.60 -1.83 -1.00
N TRP A 163 36.12 -1.79 0.23
CA TRP A 163 37.30 -2.54 0.63
C TRP A 163 37.13 -4.05 0.41
N ALA A 164 36.00 -4.64 0.82
CA ALA A 164 35.76 -6.06 0.65
C ALA A 164 35.64 -6.50 -0.82
N LEU A 165 35.14 -5.62 -1.70
CA LEU A 165 35.11 -5.87 -3.15
C LEU A 165 36.48 -5.71 -3.79
N ASP A 166 37.33 -4.86 -3.21
CA ASP A 166 38.69 -4.67 -3.66
C ASP A 166 39.54 -5.93 -3.46
N GLU A 167 39.40 -6.58 -2.30
CA GLU A 167 40.09 -7.85 -1.98
C GLU A 167 39.76 -8.99 -2.95
N VAL A 168 38.58 -8.94 -3.59
CA VAL A 168 38.13 -9.95 -4.56
C VAL A 168 38.17 -9.44 -6.01
N SER A 169 38.80 -8.29 -6.26
CA SER A 169 38.94 -7.72 -7.60
C SER A 169 40.05 -8.41 -8.41
N ALA A 170 39.87 -8.53 -9.72
CA ALA A 170 40.94 -8.93 -10.64
C ALA A 170 42.06 -7.89 -10.71
N ALA A 171 41.77 -6.63 -10.38
CA ALA A 171 42.76 -5.58 -10.23
C ALA A 171 42.36 -4.67 -9.07
N PRO A 172 42.82 -4.99 -7.85
CA PRO A 172 42.56 -4.18 -6.68
C PRO A 172 43.09 -2.76 -6.86
N CYS A 173 42.33 -1.77 -6.41
CA CYS A 173 42.74 -0.37 -6.33
C CYS A 173 43.61 -0.08 -5.09
N GLY A 174 43.67 -1.00 -4.12
CA GLY A 174 44.57 -0.89 -2.98
C GLY A 174 44.02 -0.06 -1.82
N ILE A 175 42.70 0.14 -1.76
CA ILE A 175 42.09 0.91 -0.68
C ILE A 175 42.38 0.28 0.70
N GLY A 176 42.71 1.12 1.67
CA GLY A 176 42.99 0.71 3.04
C GLY A 176 41.81 0.01 3.72
N ARG A 177 42.12 -0.83 4.71
CA ARG A 177 41.10 -1.47 5.54
C ARG A 177 40.42 -0.41 6.41
N PRO A 178 39.08 -0.28 6.41
CA PRO A 178 38.43 0.71 7.25
C PRO A 178 38.69 0.46 8.74
N PRO A 179 38.97 1.50 9.54
CA PRO A 179 39.42 1.33 10.93
C PRO A 179 38.34 0.72 11.85
N TRP A 180 37.06 0.94 11.57
CA TRP A 180 35.94 0.32 12.28
C TRP A 180 35.76 -1.18 11.99
N GLU A 181 36.54 -1.77 11.08
CA GLU A 181 36.60 -3.22 10.88
C GLU A 181 37.48 -3.93 11.92
N SER A 182 38.35 -3.17 12.59
CA SER A 182 39.18 -3.65 13.70
C SER A 182 38.77 -3.03 15.04
N GLY A 183 38.15 -1.84 15.01
CA GLY A 183 37.61 -1.12 16.16
C GLY A 183 36.08 -1.17 16.25
N ARG A 184 35.49 -0.22 16.99
CA ARG A 184 34.03 -0.10 17.14
C ARG A 184 33.48 0.89 16.14
N ILE A 185 32.53 0.46 15.30
CA ILE A 185 31.85 1.36 14.35
C ILE A 185 31.11 2.51 15.05
N ASP A 186 30.65 2.28 16.29
CA ASP A 186 29.96 3.29 17.10
C ASP A 186 30.81 4.52 17.39
N ASP A 187 32.14 4.42 17.34
CA ASP A 187 33.07 5.54 17.59
C ASP A 187 33.02 6.59 16.45
N TYR A 188 32.47 6.21 15.30
CA TYR A 188 32.31 7.06 14.11
C TYR A 188 30.86 7.48 13.88
N LEU A 189 29.99 7.24 14.87
CA LEU A 189 28.56 7.49 14.77
C LEU A 189 28.11 8.52 15.82
N PRO A 190 27.30 9.54 15.44
CA PRO A 190 26.70 10.45 16.40
C PRO A 190 25.95 9.72 17.50
N ASP A 191 25.93 10.27 18.71
CA ASP A 191 25.23 9.67 19.86
C ASP A 191 23.80 9.26 19.51
N ARG A 192 23.35 8.17 20.16
CA ARG A 192 21.96 7.73 20.06
C ARG A 192 21.06 8.79 20.70
N THR A 193 20.55 9.72 19.89
CA THR A 193 19.41 10.52 20.29
C THR A 193 18.25 9.59 20.63
N PRO A 194 17.46 9.86 21.69
CA PRO A 194 16.20 9.17 21.91
C PRO A 194 15.45 9.22 20.60
N THR A 195 15.21 8.04 20.02
CA THR A 195 14.62 7.90 18.68
C THR A 195 13.45 8.87 18.57
N SER A 196 13.63 9.93 17.77
CA SER A 196 12.47 10.56 17.14
C SER A 196 11.75 9.40 16.47
N PRO A 197 10.45 9.19 16.75
CA PRO A 197 9.76 7.97 16.36
C PRO A 197 9.95 7.76 14.86
N GLU A 198 10.87 6.87 14.52
CA GLU A 198 11.47 6.68 13.18
C GLU A 198 10.44 6.11 12.18
N ASN A 199 9.20 5.96 12.63
CA ASN A 199 8.02 5.54 11.91
C ASN A 199 6.76 6.31 12.36
N ALA A 200 6.89 7.61 12.66
CA ALA A 200 5.77 8.51 13.01
C ALA A 200 4.94 8.95 11.81
N THR A 201 4.72 8.08 10.82
CA THR A 201 3.69 8.39 9.84
C THR A 201 2.34 8.18 10.50
N TRP A 202 1.65 9.26 10.86
CA TRP A 202 0.36 9.16 11.53
C TRP A 202 -0.69 8.51 10.61
N PRO A 203 -1.66 7.74 11.16
CA PRO A 203 -2.87 7.35 10.43
C PRO A 203 -3.53 8.59 9.78
N LEU A 204 -4.27 8.38 8.70
CA LEU A 204 -5.08 9.44 8.10
C LEU A 204 -6.22 9.81 9.05
N ALA A 205 -6.52 11.09 9.17
CA ALA A 205 -7.66 11.57 9.93
C ALA A 205 -8.98 11.06 9.31
N GLU A 206 -9.97 10.78 10.16
CA GLU A 206 -11.28 10.27 9.73
C GLU A 206 -11.97 11.21 8.73
N THR A 207 -11.87 12.52 8.97
CA THR A 207 -12.37 13.61 8.11
C THR A 207 -11.69 13.67 6.73
N THR A 208 -10.56 12.98 6.56
CA THR A 208 -9.88 12.83 5.26
C THR A 208 -10.19 11.46 4.64
N ILE A 209 -9.99 10.35 5.37
CA ILE A 209 -10.07 9.01 4.79
C ILE A 209 -11.50 8.57 4.47
N ALA A 210 -12.49 8.94 5.31
CA ALA A 210 -13.88 8.55 5.09
C ALA A 210 -14.46 9.14 3.79
N PRO A 211 -14.44 10.47 3.56
CA PRO A 211 -14.94 11.03 2.30
C PRO A 211 -14.08 10.60 1.09
N LEU A 212 -12.76 10.40 1.28
CA LEU A 212 -11.89 9.89 0.21
C LEU A 212 -12.35 8.51 -0.27
N LEU A 213 -12.67 7.61 0.67
CA LEU A 213 -13.15 6.27 0.34
C LEU A 213 -14.55 6.30 -0.27
N VAL A 214 -15.45 7.17 0.23
CA VAL A 214 -16.80 7.37 -0.36
C VAL A 214 -16.69 7.75 -1.83
N TRP A 215 -15.87 8.76 -2.16
CA TRP A 215 -15.68 9.18 -3.55
C TRP A 215 -14.99 8.11 -4.40
N ALA A 216 -14.02 7.38 -3.84
CA ALA A 216 -13.32 6.32 -4.57
C ALA A 216 -14.26 5.14 -4.89
N MET A 217 -15.06 4.69 -3.92
CA MET A 217 -16.05 3.63 -4.15
C MET A 217 -17.14 4.09 -5.10
N ARG A 218 -17.69 5.30 -4.93
CA ARG A 218 -18.69 5.87 -5.87
C ARG A 218 -18.17 5.88 -7.31
N LEU A 219 -16.92 6.28 -7.53
CA LEU A 219 -16.36 6.32 -8.88
C LEU A 219 -16.23 4.92 -9.49
N VAL A 220 -15.91 3.91 -8.68
CA VAL A 220 -15.74 2.52 -9.09
C VAL A 220 -17.09 1.80 -9.28
N ASP A 221 -17.98 1.91 -8.30
CA ASP A 221 -19.21 1.13 -8.22
C ASP A 221 -20.35 1.77 -9.02
N ASP A 222 -20.49 3.10 -8.95
CA ASP A 222 -21.65 3.81 -9.51
C ASP A 222 -21.38 4.46 -10.88
N LEU A 223 -20.14 4.92 -11.11
CA LEU A 223 -19.83 5.81 -12.25
C LEU A 223 -18.89 5.18 -13.29
N ALA A 224 -18.26 4.04 -12.98
CA ALA A 224 -17.32 3.38 -13.88
C ALA A 224 -17.94 3.00 -15.24
N PRO A 225 -19.17 2.48 -15.33
CA PRO A 225 -19.78 2.11 -16.62
C PRO A 225 -19.84 3.28 -17.60
N ASP A 226 -20.25 4.46 -17.13
CA ASP A 226 -20.34 5.67 -17.97
C ASP A 226 -18.96 6.12 -18.46
N ILE A 227 -17.94 6.08 -17.59
CA ILE A 227 -16.56 6.47 -17.92
C ILE A 227 -15.95 5.50 -18.93
N ILE A 228 -16.20 4.20 -18.78
CA ILE A 228 -15.72 3.16 -19.69
C ILE A 228 -16.39 3.33 -21.07
N ALA A 229 -17.72 3.45 -21.11
CA ALA A 229 -18.47 3.66 -22.35
C ALA A 229 -18.01 4.94 -23.09
N ALA A 230 -17.87 6.05 -22.37
CA ALA A 230 -17.34 7.30 -22.91
C ALA A 230 -15.93 7.14 -23.46
N THR A 231 -15.07 6.36 -22.79
CA THR A 231 -13.70 6.09 -23.25
C THR A 231 -13.66 5.26 -24.52
N VAL A 232 -14.53 4.25 -24.64
CA VAL A 232 -14.69 3.45 -25.87
C VAL A 232 -15.15 4.34 -27.02
N GLU A 233 -16.18 5.15 -26.82
CA GLU A 233 -16.71 6.05 -27.85
C GLU A 233 -15.68 7.11 -28.28
N ARG A 234 -14.97 7.69 -27.30
CA ARG A 234 -13.87 8.61 -27.57
C ARG A 234 -12.78 7.97 -28.45
N ARG A 235 -12.41 6.71 -28.17
CA ARG A 235 -11.42 5.97 -28.99
C ARG A 235 -11.95 5.73 -30.40
N ARG A 236 -13.22 5.30 -30.53
CA ARG A 236 -13.89 5.13 -31.84
C ARG A 236 -13.82 6.41 -32.69
N LEU A 237 -14.15 7.56 -32.09
CA LEU A 237 -14.06 8.85 -32.77
C LEU A 237 -12.62 9.21 -33.18
N GLN A 238 -11.63 8.90 -32.36
CA GLN A 238 -10.23 9.14 -32.70
C GLN A 238 -9.74 8.24 -33.85
N ASP A 239 -10.16 6.98 -33.87
CA ASP A 239 -9.80 6.01 -34.90
C ASP A 239 -10.51 6.26 -36.23
N ALA A 240 -11.65 6.94 -36.21
CA ALA A 240 -12.38 7.36 -37.40
C ALA A 240 -11.72 8.53 -38.16
N ILE A 241 -10.69 9.18 -37.61
CA ILE A 241 -10.03 10.34 -38.26
C ILE A 241 -9.05 9.84 -39.33
N PRO A 242 -9.29 10.14 -40.61
CA PRO A 242 -8.37 9.73 -41.67
C PRO A 242 -7.10 10.59 -41.68
N SER A 243 -5.96 9.96 -42.01
CA SER A 243 -4.65 10.62 -42.12
C SER A 243 -4.57 11.57 -43.31
N VAL A 244 -5.37 11.30 -44.36
CA VAL A 244 -5.49 12.08 -45.59
C VAL A 244 -6.95 12.42 -45.85
N ALA A 245 -7.21 13.36 -46.75
CA ALA A 245 -8.57 13.75 -47.09
C ALA A 245 -9.37 12.54 -47.62
N ALA A 246 -10.49 12.23 -46.96
CA ALA A 246 -11.40 11.17 -47.39
C ALA A 246 -12.52 11.75 -48.27
N ALA A 247 -12.95 10.95 -49.27
CA ALA A 247 -14.14 11.24 -50.06
C ALA A 247 -15.39 11.27 -49.15
N GLY A 248 -16.28 12.26 -49.33
CA GLY A 248 -17.47 12.46 -48.49
C GLY A 248 -17.22 13.16 -47.14
N GLY A 249 -16.03 13.00 -46.52
CA GLY A 249 -15.71 13.60 -45.22
C GLY A 249 -15.78 15.14 -45.21
N GLY A 250 -15.36 15.78 -46.31
CA GLY A 250 -15.46 17.24 -46.45
C GLY A 250 -16.90 17.76 -46.58
N GLU A 251 -17.82 16.96 -47.12
CA GLU A 251 -19.24 17.30 -47.21
C GLU A 251 -19.94 17.13 -45.87
N ALA A 252 -19.72 15.99 -45.21
CA ALA A 252 -20.20 15.74 -43.86
C ALA A 252 -19.72 16.81 -42.87
N LEU A 253 -18.45 17.24 -42.99
CA LEU A 253 -17.91 18.34 -42.21
C LEU A 253 -18.65 19.66 -42.44
N ARG A 254 -18.86 20.05 -43.71
CA ARG A 254 -19.58 21.29 -44.03
C ARG A 254 -21.00 21.25 -43.46
N ALA A 255 -21.72 20.15 -43.68
CA ALA A 255 -23.07 19.97 -43.16
C ALA A 255 -23.10 20.02 -41.61
N TYR A 256 -22.11 19.43 -40.95
CA TYR A 256 -21.98 19.50 -39.49
C TYR A 256 -21.74 20.93 -38.99
N LEU A 257 -20.79 21.65 -39.60
CA LEU A 257 -20.48 23.03 -39.21
C LEU A 257 -21.65 23.98 -39.50
N ASP A 258 -22.38 23.79 -40.60
CA ASP A 258 -23.56 24.60 -40.95
C ASP A 258 -24.68 24.36 -39.92
N ARG A 259 -24.99 23.10 -39.58
CA ARG A 259 -25.93 22.81 -38.47
C ARG A 259 -25.51 23.42 -37.15
N LEU A 260 -24.21 23.47 -36.85
CA LEU A 260 -23.71 24.07 -35.61
C LEU A 260 -23.80 25.59 -35.61
N ILE A 261 -23.69 26.23 -36.78
CA ILE A 261 -23.91 27.67 -36.96
C ILE A 261 -25.39 28.00 -36.75
N ASP A 262 -26.28 27.17 -37.30
CA ASP A 262 -27.73 27.40 -37.28
C ASP A 262 -28.37 27.02 -35.93
N SER A 263 -27.80 26.02 -35.23
CA SER A 263 -28.22 25.64 -33.87
C SER A 263 -27.47 26.43 -32.80
N HIS A 264 -28.08 26.66 -31.63
CA HIS A 264 -27.42 27.23 -30.44
C HIS A 264 -26.86 26.16 -29.47
N GLY A 265 -26.71 24.90 -29.89
CA GLY A 265 -26.18 23.82 -29.03
C GLY A 265 -24.73 24.05 -28.56
N PRO A 266 -24.14 23.21 -27.70
CA PRO A 266 -22.78 23.46 -27.18
C PRO A 266 -21.73 23.59 -28.29
N LEU A 267 -20.86 24.60 -28.19
CA LEU A 267 -19.76 24.82 -29.12
C LEU A 267 -18.64 23.81 -28.83
N PRO A 268 -18.22 22.95 -29.79
CA PRO A 268 -17.07 22.08 -29.64
C PRO A 268 -15.79 22.92 -29.74
N ALA A 269 -15.43 23.57 -28.63
CA ALA A 269 -14.27 24.41 -28.47
C ALA A 269 -13.36 23.88 -27.36
N THR A 270 -12.08 24.23 -27.45
CA THR A 270 -11.03 23.90 -26.50
C THR A 270 -10.03 25.05 -26.42
N THR A 271 -9.28 25.12 -25.33
CA THR A 271 -8.19 26.09 -25.16
C THR A 271 -6.84 25.44 -25.45
N PHE A 272 -6.02 26.11 -26.25
CA PHE A 272 -4.63 25.70 -26.49
C PHE A 272 -3.72 26.92 -26.46
N LYS A 273 -2.74 26.94 -25.54
CA LYS A 273 -1.85 28.10 -25.31
C LYS A 273 -2.65 29.40 -25.18
N ASP A 274 -3.66 29.39 -24.31
CA ASP A 274 -4.57 30.51 -24.01
C ASP A 274 -5.41 31.03 -25.19
N LYS A 275 -5.45 30.29 -26.31
CA LYS A 275 -6.28 30.61 -27.47
C LYS A 275 -7.46 29.65 -27.58
N THR A 276 -8.64 30.20 -27.80
CA THR A 276 -9.84 29.44 -28.13
C THR A 276 -9.74 28.87 -29.54
N MET A 277 -9.90 27.56 -29.64
CA MET A 277 -9.88 26.83 -30.90
C MET A 277 -11.05 25.86 -30.96
N LEU A 278 -11.47 25.50 -32.17
CA LEU A 278 -12.43 24.40 -32.31
C LEU A 278 -11.76 23.06 -31.96
N ALA A 279 -12.52 22.17 -31.34
CA ALA A 279 -12.15 20.83 -30.96
C ALA A 279 -11.94 19.93 -32.19
N SER A 280 -10.82 20.11 -32.88
CA SER A 280 -10.53 19.47 -34.17
C SER A 280 -10.68 17.96 -34.12
N THR A 281 -10.11 17.30 -33.12
CA THR A 281 -10.18 15.83 -32.96
C THR A 281 -11.62 15.34 -32.87
N TYR A 282 -12.46 16.00 -32.07
CA TYR A 282 -13.86 15.63 -31.91
C TYR A 282 -14.67 15.86 -33.20
N ILE A 283 -14.52 17.04 -33.82
CA ILE A 283 -15.23 17.39 -35.05
C ILE A 283 -14.83 16.47 -36.21
N CYS A 284 -13.53 16.23 -36.39
CA CYS A 284 -13.02 15.33 -37.42
C CYS A 284 -13.51 13.90 -37.19
N GLY A 285 -13.44 13.40 -35.95
CA GLY A 285 -13.90 12.05 -35.61
C GLY A 285 -15.39 11.84 -35.85
N ARG A 286 -16.21 12.86 -35.57
CA ARG A 286 -17.67 12.83 -35.81
C ARG A 286 -18.04 12.87 -37.28
N THR A 287 -17.20 13.47 -38.12
CA THR A 287 -17.51 13.74 -39.53
C THR A 287 -16.75 12.84 -40.50
N GLY A 288 -15.77 12.07 -40.02
CA GLY A 288 -14.82 11.33 -40.87
C GLY A 288 -13.91 12.23 -41.70
N ALA A 289 -13.80 13.51 -41.34
CA ALA A 289 -12.98 14.47 -42.08
C ALA A 289 -11.53 14.49 -41.58
N SER A 290 -10.59 14.73 -42.49
CA SER A 290 -9.19 14.95 -42.12
C SER A 290 -9.00 16.34 -41.47
N PRO A 291 -7.97 16.52 -40.61
CA PRO A 291 -7.61 17.83 -40.08
C PRO A 291 -7.34 18.88 -41.19
N ALA A 292 -6.85 18.45 -42.35
CA ALA A 292 -6.64 19.32 -43.51
C ALA A 292 -7.96 19.89 -44.04
N GLN A 293 -9.01 19.07 -44.18
CA GLN A 293 -10.35 19.51 -44.61
C GLN A 293 -11.00 20.47 -43.60
N LEU A 294 -10.75 20.29 -42.30
CA LEU A 294 -11.15 21.27 -41.30
C LEU A 294 -10.36 22.57 -41.43
N SER A 295 -9.07 22.49 -41.76
CA SER A 295 -8.23 23.67 -41.93
C SER A 295 -8.68 24.59 -43.07
N THR A 296 -9.21 24.02 -44.17
CA THR A 296 -9.69 24.76 -45.35
C THR A 296 -11.05 25.43 -45.13
N SER A 297 -11.83 25.00 -44.14
CA SER A 297 -13.15 25.55 -43.81
C SER A 297 -13.08 26.89 -43.04
N ARG A 298 -12.20 27.81 -43.45
CA ARG A 298 -11.83 29.03 -42.69
C ARG A 298 -13.02 29.91 -42.31
N GLY A 299 -13.92 30.21 -43.25
CA GLY A 299 -15.07 31.09 -43.01
C GLY A 299 -16.02 30.57 -41.93
N ARG A 300 -16.44 29.29 -42.02
CA ARG A 300 -17.29 28.63 -41.02
C ARG A 300 -16.63 28.59 -39.64
N ARG A 301 -15.34 28.27 -39.60
CA ARG A 301 -14.57 28.26 -38.35
C ARG A 301 -14.50 29.62 -37.69
N ALA A 302 -14.23 30.68 -38.46
CA ALA A 302 -14.20 32.05 -37.94
C ALA A 302 -15.56 32.46 -37.37
N ARG A 303 -16.65 32.14 -38.07
CA ARG A 303 -18.02 32.43 -37.61
C ARG A 303 -18.35 31.71 -36.30
N LEU A 304 -18.01 30.43 -36.17
CA LEU A 304 -18.23 29.67 -34.94
C LEU A 304 -17.38 30.20 -33.77
N LEU A 305 -16.10 30.50 -34.00
CA LEU A 305 -15.21 31.04 -32.97
C LEU A 305 -15.64 32.43 -32.49
N ALA A 306 -16.25 33.25 -33.36
CA ALA A 306 -16.82 34.53 -32.96
C ALA A 306 -17.97 34.40 -31.94
N THR A 307 -18.64 33.24 -31.89
CA THR A 307 -19.70 32.95 -30.90
C THR A 307 -19.18 32.35 -29.60
N ALA A 308 -17.87 32.08 -29.48
CA ALA A 308 -17.33 31.33 -28.35
C ALA A 308 -17.49 32.06 -27.00
N ALA A 309 -17.59 33.38 -26.98
CA ALA A 309 -17.77 34.16 -25.75
C ALA A 309 -19.21 34.12 -25.20
N THR A 310 -20.21 33.83 -26.04
CA THR A 310 -21.63 33.92 -25.70
C THR A 310 -22.34 32.56 -25.65
N ARG A 311 -21.61 31.48 -25.90
CA ARG A 311 -22.15 30.14 -26.09
C ARG A 311 -21.50 29.16 -25.12
N GLU A 312 -22.27 28.22 -24.57
CA GLU A 312 -21.72 27.14 -23.76
C GLU A 312 -20.81 26.24 -24.58
N TRP A 313 -19.75 25.72 -23.96
CA TRP A 313 -18.78 24.84 -24.63
C TRP A 313 -19.02 23.39 -24.23
N GLY A 314 -18.83 22.48 -25.18
CA GLY A 314 -18.91 21.05 -24.91
C GLY A 314 -18.72 20.20 -26.15
N CYS A 315 -18.22 19.00 -25.92
CA CYS A 315 -18.06 17.93 -26.91
C CYS A 315 -18.81 16.68 -26.40
N PRO A 316 -20.16 16.73 -26.32
CA PRO A 316 -20.95 15.63 -25.76
C PRO A 316 -20.81 14.36 -26.61
N LEU A 317 -20.58 13.24 -25.95
CA LEU A 317 -20.50 11.92 -26.56
C LEU A 317 -21.89 11.28 -26.61
N GLU A 318 -22.13 10.48 -27.65
CA GLU A 318 -23.39 9.75 -27.85
C GLU A 318 -23.39 8.44 -27.05
N VAL A 319 -23.26 8.56 -25.73
CA VAL A 319 -23.31 7.45 -24.77
C VAL A 319 -24.34 7.74 -23.68
N PRO A 320 -25.12 6.73 -23.22
CA PRO A 320 -26.05 6.94 -22.12
C PRO A 320 -25.28 7.21 -20.82
N VAL A 321 -25.80 8.16 -20.03
CA VAL A 321 -25.32 8.42 -18.65
C VAL A 321 -26.27 7.69 -17.70
N THR A 322 -25.76 6.68 -17.01
CA THR A 322 -26.53 5.81 -16.12
C THR A 322 -26.24 6.09 -14.65
N GLY A 323 -25.05 6.59 -14.33
CA GLY A 323 -24.58 6.88 -12.98
C GLY A 323 -25.41 7.96 -12.29
N ARG A 324 -25.57 7.84 -10.98
CA ARG A 324 -26.34 8.79 -10.17
C ARG A 324 -25.55 9.24 -8.95
N ILE A 325 -25.69 10.51 -8.62
CA ILE A 325 -25.19 11.11 -7.37
C ILE A 325 -26.39 11.74 -6.67
N ALA A 326 -26.62 11.35 -5.42
CA ALA A 326 -27.79 11.77 -4.64
C ALA A 326 -29.13 11.62 -5.40
N GLY A 327 -29.28 10.48 -6.11
CA GLY A 327 -30.49 10.15 -6.88
C GLY A 327 -30.62 10.84 -8.24
N ARG A 328 -29.77 11.81 -8.57
CA ARG A 328 -29.79 12.55 -9.85
C ARG A 328 -28.71 12.04 -10.81
N PRO A 329 -28.93 12.07 -12.14
CA PRO A 329 -27.88 11.79 -13.10
C PRO A 329 -26.64 12.63 -12.80
N TRP A 330 -25.48 11.99 -12.71
CA TRP A 330 -24.28 12.70 -12.30
C TRP A 330 -23.81 13.68 -13.38
N ARG A 331 -24.06 13.40 -14.66
CA ARG A 331 -23.84 14.32 -15.79
C ARG A 331 -25.09 14.32 -16.68
N LEU A 332 -25.21 15.36 -17.51
CA LEU A 332 -26.22 15.38 -18.59
C LEU A 332 -25.73 14.59 -19.81
N ALA A 333 -24.45 14.72 -20.14
CA ALA A 333 -23.76 13.95 -21.16
C ALA A 333 -22.29 13.80 -20.79
N MET A 334 -21.65 12.73 -21.24
CA MET A 334 -20.20 12.55 -21.10
C MET A 334 -19.45 13.43 -22.10
N ASP A 335 -18.42 14.14 -21.68
CA ASP A 335 -17.64 15.02 -22.57
C ASP A 335 -16.35 14.35 -23.08
N PHE A 336 -16.05 14.55 -24.37
CA PHE A 336 -14.89 13.98 -25.06
C PHE A 336 -13.55 14.30 -24.38
N TYR A 337 -13.36 15.52 -23.87
CA TYR A 337 -12.09 15.93 -23.24
C TYR A 337 -12.06 15.56 -21.75
N GLU A 338 -13.19 15.62 -21.07
CA GLU A 338 -13.31 15.23 -19.66
C GLU A 338 -13.00 13.73 -19.47
N THR A 339 -13.42 12.89 -20.42
CA THR A 339 -13.24 11.43 -20.39
C THR A 339 -11.80 11.01 -20.05
N ARG A 340 -10.78 11.74 -20.52
CA ARG A 340 -9.37 11.44 -20.18
C ARG A 340 -9.08 11.57 -18.70
N VAL A 341 -9.58 12.65 -18.11
CA VAL A 341 -9.34 13.01 -16.71
C VAL A 341 -10.08 12.01 -15.83
N LEU A 342 -11.34 11.70 -16.17
CA LEU A 342 -12.15 10.70 -15.49
C LEU A 342 -11.54 9.29 -15.56
N TRP A 343 -11.02 8.86 -16.71
CA TRP A 343 -10.32 7.56 -16.84
C TRP A 343 -9.12 7.46 -15.89
N ARG A 344 -8.33 8.53 -15.76
CA ARG A 344 -7.21 8.61 -14.81
C ARG A 344 -7.70 8.56 -13.37
N HIS A 345 -8.78 9.27 -13.04
CA HIS A 345 -9.37 9.24 -11.70
C HIS A 345 -9.94 7.87 -11.36
N LEU A 346 -10.55 7.17 -12.32
CA LEU A 346 -11.09 5.82 -12.13
C LEU A 346 -10.00 4.84 -11.71
N GLY A 347 -8.87 4.82 -12.44
CA GLY A 347 -7.70 4.03 -12.04
C GLY A 347 -7.12 4.43 -10.67
N THR A 348 -7.19 5.72 -10.32
CA THR A 348 -6.71 6.21 -9.01
C THR A 348 -7.65 5.80 -7.87
N ALA A 349 -8.96 5.87 -8.09
CA ALA A 349 -9.98 5.43 -7.15
C ALA A 349 -9.86 3.92 -6.88
N ALA A 350 -9.72 3.11 -7.94
CA ALA A 350 -9.50 1.68 -7.80
C ALA A 350 -8.21 1.38 -7.01
N PHE A 351 -7.12 2.13 -7.24
CA PHE A 351 -5.91 2.03 -6.42
C PHE A 351 -6.18 2.33 -4.94
N ILE A 352 -6.90 3.42 -4.63
CA ILE A 352 -7.24 3.81 -3.25
C ILE A 352 -8.05 2.70 -2.56
N VAL A 353 -9.09 2.18 -3.23
CA VAL A 353 -9.94 1.10 -2.73
C VAL A 353 -9.10 -0.16 -2.44
N CYS A 354 -8.30 -0.61 -3.40
CA CYS A 354 -7.43 -1.77 -3.22
C CYS A 354 -6.42 -1.54 -2.09
N ALA A 355 -5.67 -0.44 -2.11
CA ALA A 355 -4.60 -0.18 -1.14
C ALA A 355 -5.14 0.00 0.30
N TYR A 356 -6.27 0.69 0.46
CA TYR A 356 -6.85 0.94 1.77
C TYR A 356 -7.58 -0.28 2.33
N LEU A 357 -8.41 -0.98 1.56
CA LEU A 357 -9.27 -2.04 2.09
C LEU A 357 -8.58 -3.40 2.21
N THR A 358 -7.49 -3.63 1.46
CA THR A 358 -6.68 -4.85 1.61
C THR A 358 -5.50 -4.66 2.55
N GLY A 359 -5.05 -3.41 2.70
CA GLY A 359 -3.82 -3.04 3.38
C GLY A 359 -2.56 -3.51 2.65
N MET A 360 -2.63 -3.95 1.39
CA MET A 360 -1.46 -4.29 0.57
C MET A 360 -0.46 -3.13 0.51
N ARG A 361 0.84 -3.45 0.38
CA ARG A 361 1.83 -2.39 0.14
C ARG A 361 1.58 -1.76 -1.22
N PRO A 362 1.89 -0.46 -1.41
CA PRO A 362 1.66 0.21 -2.69
C PRO A 362 2.29 -0.52 -3.89
N ALA A 363 3.51 -1.04 -3.73
CA ALA A 363 4.19 -1.80 -4.79
C ALA A 363 3.48 -3.14 -5.11
N GLU A 364 2.87 -3.79 -4.12
CA GLU A 364 2.12 -5.04 -4.31
C GLU A 364 0.84 -4.75 -5.13
N VAL A 365 0.07 -3.73 -4.75
CA VAL A 365 -1.13 -3.29 -5.49
C VAL A 365 -0.79 -2.89 -6.93
N LEU A 366 0.24 -2.06 -7.12
CA LEU A 366 0.64 -1.58 -8.45
C LEU A 366 1.19 -2.69 -9.35
N SER A 367 1.54 -3.85 -8.78
CA SER A 367 2.03 -5.01 -9.52
C SER A 367 0.97 -6.07 -9.83
N LEU A 368 -0.27 -5.86 -9.39
CA LEU A 368 -1.37 -6.78 -9.70
C LEU A 368 -1.58 -6.89 -11.21
N ARG A 369 -1.91 -8.11 -11.65
CA ARG A 369 -2.18 -8.44 -13.05
C ARG A 369 -3.65 -8.79 -13.24
N ALA A 370 -4.17 -8.60 -14.45
CA ALA A 370 -5.49 -9.07 -14.81
C ALA A 370 -5.62 -10.58 -14.56
N GLY A 371 -6.73 -11.00 -13.94
CA GLY A 371 -6.93 -12.36 -13.46
C GLY A 371 -6.43 -12.61 -12.03
N CYS A 372 -5.91 -11.60 -11.31
CA CYS A 372 -5.40 -11.77 -9.95
C CYS A 372 -6.48 -12.13 -8.92
N CYS A 373 -7.75 -11.85 -9.20
CA CYS A 373 -8.85 -12.14 -8.31
C CYS A 373 -9.87 -13.01 -9.05
N PRO A 374 -9.67 -14.33 -9.17
CA PRO A 374 -10.63 -15.22 -9.80
C PRO A 374 -11.96 -15.26 -9.02
N ASP A 375 -13.03 -15.70 -9.69
CA ASP A 375 -14.29 -15.96 -9.00
C ASP A 375 -14.12 -17.15 -8.04
N PRO A 376 -14.71 -17.08 -6.84
CA PRO A 376 -14.50 -18.09 -5.82
C PRO A 376 -15.13 -19.41 -6.25
N THR A 377 -14.39 -20.50 -6.04
CA THR A 377 -14.94 -21.85 -6.17
C THR A 377 -15.91 -22.14 -5.03
N LEU A 378 -16.87 -23.04 -5.26
CA LEU A 378 -17.73 -23.55 -4.20
C LEU A 378 -16.87 -24.24 -3.12
N THR A 379 -17.20 -23.99 -1.86
CA THR A 379 -16.61 -24.71 -0.73
C THR A 379 -17.12 -26.15 -0.70
N GLU A 380 -16.43 -27.03 0.02
CA GLU A 380 -16.84 -28.43 0.20
C GLU A 380 -18.28 -28.56 0.75
N ASP A 381 -18.73 -27.57 1.53
CA ASP A 381 -20.08 -27.46 2.08
C ASP A 381 -21.14 -26.84 1.12
N GLY A 382 -20.79 -26.58 -0.14
CA GLY A 382 -21.67 -25.98 -1.14
C GLY A 382 -21.91 -24.47 -1.00
N GLY A 383 -21.14 -23.79 -0.13
CA GLY A 383 -21.16 -22.33 0.00
C GLY A 383 -20.26 -21.64 -1.04
N VAL A 384 -20.50 -20.36 -1.34
CA VAL A 384 -19.58 -19.58 -2.19
C VAL A 384 -18.34 -19.23 -1.37
N GLY A 385 -17.16 -19.60 -1.86
CA GLY A 385 -15.88 -19.26 -1.23
C GLY A 385 -15.65 -17.75 -1.14
N ARG A 386 -14.63 -17.33 -0.38
CA ARG A 386 -14.24 -15.91 -0.33
C ARG A 386 -13.45 -15.55 -1.58
N HIS A 387 -13.63 -14.34 -2.10
CA HIS A 387 -12.75 -13.82 -3.15
C HIS A 387 -11.32 -13.69 -2.61
N GLN A 388 -10.36 -14.18 -3.39
CA GLN A 388 -8.94 -14.17 -3.04
C GLN A 388 -8.14 -13.45 -4.13
N ILE A 389 -7.21 -12.60 -3.71
CA ILE A 389 -6.28 -11.90 -4.59
C ILE A 389 -4.94 -12.63 -4.53
N HIS A 390 -4.50 -13.11 -5.68
CA HIS A 390 -3.21 -13.72 -5.92
C HIS A 390 -2.24 -12.66 -6.44
N GLY A 391 -1.06 -12.58 -5.85
CA GLY A 391 -0.08 -11.58 -6.24
C GLY A 391 1.30 -11.85 -5.65
N ARG A 392 2.27 -11.05 -6.09
CA ARG A 392 3.66 -11.19 -5.68
C ARG A 392 4.01 -10.27 -4.50
N GLN A 393 4.84 -10.76 -3.60
CA GLN A 393 5.51 -9.98 -2.57
C GLN A 393 6.97 -9.69 -2.98
N TYR A 394 7.48 -8.50 -2.67
CA TYR A 394 8.82 -8.08 -3.09
C TYR A 394 9.78 -7.88 -1.91
N LYS A 395 9.38 -7.12 -0.87
CA LYS A 395 10.29 -6.71 0.23
C LYS A 395 10.94 -7.89 0.97
N THR A 396 10.24 -9.01 1.08
CA THR A 396 10.67 -10.22 1.80
C THR A 396 11.05 -11.36 0.86
N ALA A 397 11.05 -11.12 -0.45
CA ALA A 397 11.44 -12.12 -1.43
C ALA A 397 12.96 -12.23 -1.41
N VAL A 398 13.47 -13.35 -0.88
CA VAL A 398 14.90 -13.66 -0.86
C VAL A 398 15.14 -15.04 -1.47
N ASP A 399 16.32 -15.25 -2.06
CA ASP A 399 16.79 -16.56 -2.48
C ASP A 399 17.31 -17.39 -1.29
N ASP A 400 17.77 -18.62 -1.55
CA ASP A 400 18.29 -19.53 -0.52
C ASP A 400 19.51 -18.96 0.23
N ASP A 401 20.23 -18.02 -0.39
CA ASP A 401 21.37 -17.30 0.18
C ASP A 401 20.98 -16.02 0.93
N GLY A 402 19.68 -15.69 0.98
CA GLY A 402 19.15 -14.49 1.64
C GLY A 402 19.32 -13.19 0.87
N ASN A 403 19.62 -13.24 -0.44
CA ASN A 403 19.68 -12.08 -1.32
C ASN A 403 18.30 -11.71 -1.84
N HIS A 404 18.06 -10.42 -2.05
CA HIS A 404 16.75 -9.92 -2.48
C HIS A 404 16.42 -10.32 -3.93
N LEU A 405 15.32 -11.05 -4.12
CA LEU A 405 14.76 -11.40 -5.43
C LEU A 405 14.01 -10.22 -6.06
N SER A 406 14.51 -9.74 -7.20
CA SER A 406 14.00 -8.51 -7.84
C SER A 406 12.67 -8.69 -8.57
N ASP A 407 12.30 -9.93 -8.90
CA ASP A 407 11.03 -10.30 -9.52
C ASP A 407 9.91 -10.54 -8.49
N GLY A 408 10.28 -10.70 -7.22
CA GLY A 408 9.36 -11.01 -6.13
C GLY A 408 8.91 -12.48 -6.15
N THR A 409 8.39 -12.96 -5.04
CA THR A 409 7.84 -14.32 -4.92
C THR A 409 6.33 -14.28 -4.87
N GLU A 410 5.68 -15.32 -5.40
CA GLU A 410 4.24 -15.45 -5.19
C GLU A 410 3.96 -15.57 -3.69
N ARG A 411 2.94 -14.85 -3.23
CA ARG A 411 2.58 -14.86 -1.82
C ARG A 411 1.86 -16.17 -1.50
N ALA A 412 2.41 -16.94 -0.56
CA ALA A 412 1.87 -18.24 -0.17
C ALA A 412 0.42 -18.19 0.36
N VAL A 413 0.04 -17.10 1.05
CA VAL A 413 -1.33 -16.88 1.52
C VAL A 413 -1.95 -15.71 0.76
N PRO A 414 -2.94 -15.92 -0.13
CA PRO A 414 -3.55 -14.85 -0.91
C PRO A 414 -4.29 -13.85 -0.01
N TRP A 415 -4.49 -12.63 -0.48
CA TRP A 415 -5.29 -11.63 0.27
C TRP A 415 -6.77 -11.94 0.13
N VAL A 416 -7.53 -11.82 1.21
CA VAL A 416 -9.00 -11.90 1.14
C VAL A 416 -9.54 -10.56 0.64
N ALA A 417 -10.38 -10.60 -0.39
CA ALA A 417 -11.05 -9.44 -0.96
C ALA A 417 -12.51 -9.35 -0.51
N ILE A 418 -12.97 -8.12 -0.31
CA ILE A 418 -14.38 -7.77 -0.09
C ILE A 418 -14.96 -7.16 -1.36
N GLY A 419 -16.29 -7.11 -1.47
CA GLY A 419 -17.02 -6.65 -2.67
C GLY A 419 -16.43 -5.40 -3.35
N PRO A 420 -16.23 -4.27 -2.63
CA PRO A 420 -15.64 -3.07 -3.23
C PRO A 420 -14.27 -3.27 -3.88
N VAL A 421 -13.43 -4.14 -3.29
CA VAL A 421 -12.11 -4.47 -3.85
C VAL A 421 -12.26 -5.33 -5.10
N VAL A 422 -13.19 -6.28 -5.10
CA VAL A 422 -13.49 -7.12 -6.27
C VAL A 422 -13.98 -6.23 -7.42
N ASN A 423 -14.92 -5.32 -7.16
CA ASN A 423 -15.42 -4.37 -8.15
C ASN A 423 -14.29 -3.49 -8.72
N ALA A 424 -13.42 -2.96 -7.85
CA ALA A 424 -12.26 -2.18 -8.28
C ALA A 424 -11.32 -2.98 -9.19
N ILE A 425 -11.06 -4.26 -8.88
CA ILE A 425 -10.24 -5.14 -9.72
C ILE A 425 -10.94 -5.42 -11.06
N ARG A 426 -12.24 -5.73 -11.06
CA ARG A 426 -13.02 -5.97 -12.28
C ARG A 426 -13.02 -4.75 -13.19
N VAL A 427 -13.20 -3.55 -12.63
CA VAL A 427 -13.06 -2.29 -13.39
C VAL A 427 -11.67 -2.17 -14.01
N LEU A 428 -10.61 -2.38 -13.23
CA LEU A 428 -9.23 -2.33 -13.74
C LEU A 428 -8.97 -3.37 -14.84
N GLU A 429 -9.54 -4.57 -14.74
CA GLU A 429 -9.44 -5.62 -15.74
C GLU A 429 -10.07 -5.20 -17.09
N THR A 430 -11.11 -4.35 -17.08
CA THR A 430 -11.64 -3.79 -18.34
C THR A 430 -10.72 -2.74 -18.98
N MET A 431 -9.83 -2.14 -18.20
CA MET A 431 -8.93 -1.08 -18.66
C MET A 431 -7.71 -1.62 -19.41
N VAL A 432 -7.42 -2.92 -19.27
CA VAL A 432 -6.15 -3.53 -19.66
C VAL A 432 -6.38 -4.86 -20.41
N PRO A 433 -5.46 -5.29 -21.29
CA PRO A 433 -5.54 -6.63 -21.89
C PRO A 433 -5.40 -7.76 -20.86
N PRO A 434 -5.88 -8.99 -21.15
CA PRO A 434 -5.66 -10.14 -20.29
C PRO A 434 -4.18 -10.35 -19.94
N ASN A 435 -3.92 -10.83 -18.72
CA ASN A 435 -2.58 -11.08 -18.15
C ASN A 435 -1.62 -9.87 -18.06
N SER A 436 -2.07 -8.68 -18.43
CA SER A 436 -1.28 -7.44 -18.30
C SER A 436 -1.39 -6.83 -16.89
N LEU A 437 -0.57 -5.83 -16.60
CA LEU A 437 -0.61 -5.14 -15.31
C LEU A 437 -1.87 -4.31 -15.20
N LEU A 438 -2.61 -4.46 -14.10
CA LEU A 438 -3.81 -3.66 -13.82
C LEU A 438 -3.51 -2.16 -13.80
N PHE A 439 -2.30 -1.78 -13.38
CA PHE A 439 -1.83 -0.39 -13.31
C PHE A 439 -0.78 -0.08 -14.38
N ASP A 440 -0.89 -0.66 -15.57
CA ASP A 440 0.02 -0.36 -16.70
C ASP A 440 -0.06 1.14 -17.10
N VAL A 441 1.09 1.80 -17.21
CA VAL A 441 1.16 3.24 -17.52
C VAL A 441 0.50 3.57 -18.86
N ARG A 442 0.57 2.69 -19.87
CA ARG A 442 -0.04 2.93 -21.19
C ARG A 442 -1.56 2.82 -21.13
N ALA A 443 -2.09 1.87 -20.37
CA ALA A 443 -3.53 1.74 -20.19
C ALA A 443 -4.12 2.93 -19.42
N HIS A 444 -3.35 3.47 -18.47
CA HIS A 444 -3.77 4.54 -17.57
C HIS A 444 -3.36 5.95 -17.99
N ASP A 445 -2.63 6.10 -19.09
CA ASP A 445 -2.35 7.38 -19.74
C ASP A 445 -2.93 7.35 -21.15
N SER A 446 -4.03 8.07 -21.37
CA SER A 446 -4.78 8.02 -22.63
C SER A 446 -4.04 8.66 -23.83
N ASN A 447 -2.75 8.94 -23.72
CA ASN A 447 -1.96 9.59 -24.75
C ASN A 447 -1.17 8.54 -25.54
N ARG A 448 -1.59 8.26 -26.79
CA ARG A 448 -0.98 7.26 -27.69
C ARG A 448 0.52 7.45 -27.96
N ARG A 449 1.12 8.55 -27.52
CA ARG A 449 2.54 8.91 -27.75
C ARG A 449 3.46 8.55 -26.58
N SER A 450 2.96 7.96 -25.51
CA SER A 450 3.81 7.58 -24.37
C SER A 450 4.60 6.31 -24.70
N SER A 451 5.92 6.44 -24.84
CA SER A 451 6.84 5.30 -24.95
C SER A 451 7.05 4.57 -23.61
N LEU A 452 6.44 5.06 -22.53
CA LEU A 452 6.52 4.47 -21.20
C LEU A 452 5.90 3.07 -21.18
N THR A 453 6.51 2.18 -20.41
CA THR A 453 6.10 0.77 -20.22
C THR A 453 6.29 0.39 -18.75
N GLY A 454 5.44 -0.50 -18.24
CA GLY A 454 5.46 -0.96 -16.84
C GLY A 454 4.34 -0.36 -16.00
N ALA A 455 4.37 -0.61 -14.69
CA ALA A 455 3.35 -0.14 -13.77
C ALA A 455 3.54 1.35 -13.40
N ILE A 456 2.44 2.01 -13.05
CA ILE A 456 2.50 3.36 -12.44
C ILE A 456 3.37 3.29 -11.18
N VAL A 457 4.32 4.22 -11.06
CA VAL A 457 5.20 4.30 -9.89
C VAL A 457 4.57 5.10 -8.75
N GLY A 458 4.97 4.80 -7.51
CA GLY A 458 4.37 5.39 -6.30
C GLY A 458 4.39 6.93 -6.24
N ARG A 459 5.44 7.58 -6.79
CA ARG A 459 5.50 9.06 -6.88
C ARG A 459 4.37 9.62 -7.74
N THR A 460 4.18 9.05 -8.93
CA THR A 460 3.10 9.44 -9.84
C THR A 460 1.74 9.17 -9.22
N MET A 461 1.58 8.04 -8.52
CA MET A 461 0.33 7.72 -7.83
C MET A 461 0.00 8.74 -6.73
N ARG A 462 0.99 9.24 -5.98
CA ARG A 462 0.78 10.31 -4.99
C ARG A 462 0.19 11.57 -5.64
N THR A 463 0.76 12.03 -6.76
CA THR A 463 0.21 13.18 -7.51
C THR A 463 -1.20 12.90 -8.01
N ARG A 464 -1.45 11.69 -8.52
CA ARG A 464 -2.80 11.27 -8.94
C ARG A 464 -3.82 11.32 -7.80
N ILE A 465 -3.45 10.91 -6.59
CA ILE A 465 -4.32 11.00 -5.41
C ILE A 465 -4.63 12.46 -5.08
N THR A 466 -3.64 13.35 -5.14
CA THR A 466 -3.86 14.80 -4.94
C THR A 466 -4.85 15.35 -5.97
N ASP A 467 -4.65 15.05 -7.25
CA ASP A 467 -5.57 15.49 -8.32
C ASP A 467 -6.97 14.91 -8.13
N PHE A 468 -7.07 13.65 -7.68
CA PHE A 468 -8.33 12.99 -7.36
C PHE A 468 -9.07 13.70 -6.22
N VAL A 469 -8.36 14.10 -5.16
CA VAL A 469 -8.96 14.88 -4.06
C VAL A 469 -9.49 16.22 -4.57
N THR A 470 -8.73 16.94 -5.39
CA THR A 470 -9.18 18.20 -5.99
C THR A 470 -10.43 18.00 -6.84
N TRP A 471 -10.44 16.98 -7.70
CA TRP A 471 -11.60 16.63 -8.52
C TRP A 471 -12.82 16.25 -7.68
N ALA A 472 -12.65 15.37 -6.68
CA ALA A 472 -13.73 14.92 -5.80
C ALA A 472 -14.35 16.08 -5.01
N ASN A 473 -13.52 17.02 -4.52
CA ASN A 473 -14.01 18.22 -3.83
C ASN A 473 -14.78 19.15 -4.78
N ALA A 474 -14.34 19.31 -6.03
CA ALA A 474 -15.10 20.06 -7.03
C ALA A 474 -16.45 19.40 -7.35
N GLU A 475 -16.49 18.07 -7.42
CA GLU A 475 -17.73 17.31 -7.59
C GLU A 475 -18.65 17.41 -6.37
N ALA A 476 -18.10 17.39 -5.15
CA ALA A 476 -18.86 17.61 -3.92
C ALA A 476 -19.53 18.99 -3.94
N THR A 477 -18.82 20.04 -4.36
CA THR A 477 -19.41 21.37 -4.53
C THR A 477 -20.49 21.39 -5.60
N ARG A 478 -20.22 20.80 -6.77
CA ARG A 478 -21.16 20.77 -7.90
C ARG A 478 -22.49 20.08 -7.56
N HIS A 479 -22.42 19.02 -6.77
CA HIS A 479 -23.60 18.25 -6.32
C HIS A 479 -24.16 18.69 -4.97
N GLN A 480 -23.64 19.77 -4.38
CA GLN A 480 -24.07 20.29 -3.08
C GLN A 480 -23.89 19.27 -1.93
N LEU A 481 -22.88 18.40 -2.02
CA LEU A 481 -22.52 17.39 -1.03
C LEU A 481 -21.37 17.88 -0.12
N LEU A 482 -21.52 19.06 0.49
CA LEU A 482 -20.44 19.68 1.27
C LEU A 482 -19.95 18.82 2.44
N LYS A 483 -20.80 17.96 3.00
CA LYS A 483 -20.45 17.00 4.06
C LYS A 483 -19.51 15.88 3.59
N GLU A 484 -19.39 15.68 2.28
CA GLU A 484 -18.51 14.70 1.64
C GLU A 484 -17.21 15.34 1.12
N THR A 485 -16.91 16.58 1.54
CA THR A 485 -15.66 17.24 1.20
C THR A 485 -14.49 16.53 1.89
N ILE A 486 -13.45 16.21 1.13
CA ILE A 486 -12.22 15.62 1.64
C ILE A 486 -11.38 16.74 2.25
N HIS A 487 -11.28 16.76 3.57
CA HIS A 487 -10.49 17.75 4.29
C HIS A 487 -8.98 17.47 4.18
N PRO A 488 -8.13 18.52 4.13
CA PRO A 488 -6.69 18.35 4.27
C PRO A 488 -6.34 17.60 5.56
N ASP A 489 -5.44 16.64 5.46
CA ASP A 489 -5.03 15.84 6.62
C ASP A 489 -4.06 16.63 7.52
N PRO A 490 -4.26 16.66 8.85
CA PRO A 490 -3.45 17.45 9.78
C PRO A 490 -1.99 16.99 9.86
N HIS A 491 -1.68 15.77 9.43
CA HIS A 491 -0.34 15.19 9.45
C HIS A 491 0.33 15.20 8.07
N GLY A 492 -0.17 16.04 7.15
CA GLY A 492 0.43 16.28 5.85
C GLY A 492 -0.14 15.41 4.72
N PRO A 493 0.55 15.33 3.57
CA PRO A 493 -0.01 14.72 2.37
C PRO A 493 -0.46 13.26 2.52
N ILE A 494 -1.44 12.86 1.71
CA ILE A 494 -1.94 11.49 1.63
C ILE A 494 -0.91 10.61 0.89
N ALA A 495 0.10 10.13 1.63
CA ALA A 495 1.07 9.20 1.09
C ALA A 495 0.49 7.78 1.00
N THR A 496 0.84 7.03 -0.05
CA THR A 496 0.33 5.67 -0.30
C THR A 496 0.64 4.68 0.84
N THR A 497 1.72 4.92 1.60
CA THR A 497 2.08 4.13 2.79
C THR A 497 1.15 4.35 3.98
N ARG A 498 0.41 5.48 4.04
CA ARG A 498 -0.51 5.80 5.14
C ARG A 498 -1.78 4.97 5.09
N PHE A 499 -2.21 4.48 3.93
CA PHE A 499 -3.40 3.63 3.80
C PHE A 499 -3.30 2.36 4.64
N ARG A 500 -2.23 1.59 4.45
CA ARG A 500 -1.96 0.36 5.21
C ARG A 500 -1.90 0.60 6.72
N ARG A 501 -1.30 1.72 7.14
CA ARG A 501 -1.20 2.07 8.58
C ARG A 501 -2.54 2.49 9.17
N THR A 502 -3.34 3.24 8.41
CA THR A 502 -4.70 3.66 8.81
C THR A 502 -5.62 2.45 8.92
N LEU A 503 -5.60 1.53 7.96
CA LEU A 503 -6.35 0.28 8.05
C LEU A 503 -5.90 -0.54 9.26
N ALA A 504 -4.59 -0.67 9.48
CA ALA A 504 -4.06 -1.40 10.62
C ALA A 504 -4.55 -0.83 11.95
N TRP A 505 -4.58 0.50 12.06
CA TRP A 505 -5.12 1.18 13.23
C TRP A 505 -6.60 0.85 13.46
N HIS A 506 -7.43 0.84 12.41
CA HIS A 506 -8.85 0.46 12.53
C HIS A 506 -9.04 -1.03 12.87
N ILE A 507 -8.29 -1.93 12.23
CA ILE A 507 -8.42 -3.38 12.46
C ILE A 507 -7.92 -3.73 13.87
N ALA A 508 -6.81 -3.15 14.34
CA ALA A 508 -6.25 -3.43 15.66
C ALA A 508 -7.23 -3.14 16.81
N ARG A 509 -8.17 -2.19 16.61
CA ARG A 509 -9.24 -1.88 17.58
C ARG A 509 -10.48 -2.75 17.44
N ARG A 510 -10.45 -3.77 16.58
CA ARG A 510 -11.46 -4.82 16.54
C ARG A 510 -10.98 -6.04 17.32
N PRO A 511 -11.89 -6.82 17.90
CA PRO A 511 -11.57 -8.11 18.51
C PRO A 511 -10.80 -9.03 17.56
N ASN A 512 -9.72 -9.65 18.05
CA ASN A 512 -8.74 -10.42 17.26
C ASN A 512 -8.07 -9.68 16.10
N GLY A 513 -8.15 -8.34 16.07
CA GLY A 513 -7.58 -7.50 15.03
C GLY A 513 -6.08 -7.72 14.81
N HIS A 514 -5.33 -8.01 15.87
CA HIS A 514 -3.90 -8.30 15.80
C HIS A 514 -3.57 -9.61 15.05
N VAL A 515 -4.36 -10.67 15.25
CA VAL A 515 -4.22 -11.95 14.49
C VAL A 515 -4.62 -11.75 13.04
N ALA A 516 -5.74 -11.07 12.79
CA ALA A 516 -6.20 -10.73 11.45
C ALA A 516 -5.14 -9.89 10.69
N LEU A 517 -4.52 -8.93 11.36
CA LEU A 517 -3.42 -8.15 10.81
C LEU A 517 -2.21 -9.02 10.50
N ALA A 518 -1.79 -9.90 11.41
CA ALA A 518 -0.63 -10.76 11.17
C ALA A 518 -0.82 -11.66 9.94
N ILE A 519 -2.01 -12.24 9.76
CA ILE A 519 -2.36 -13.06 8.59
C ILE A 519 -2.43 -12.18 7.33
N GLN A 520 -3.24 -11.11 7.35
CA GLN A 520 -3.44 -10.22 6.20
C GLN A 520 -2.13 -9.56 5.75
N TYR A 521 -1.23 -9.27 6.68
CA TYR A 521 0.03 -8.58 6.38
C TYR A 521 1.21 -9.50 6.11
N GLY A 522 1.03 -10.82 6.23
CA GLY A 522 2.04 -11.83 5.90
C GLY A 522 3.09 -12.01 7.01
N HIS A 523 2.75 -11.68 8.25
CA HIS A 523 3.61 -11.78 9.44
C HIS A 523 3.28 -13.02 10.28
N VAL A 524 2.79 -14.11 9.66
CA VAL A 524 2.30 -15.31 10.35
C VAL A 524 3.37 -15.99 11.24
N GLN A 525 4.64 -15.89 10.87
CA GLN A 525 5.75 -16.47 11.67
C GLN A 525 5.90 -15.85 13.07
N SER A 526 5.42 -14.62 13.32
CA SER A 526 5.45 -14.02 14.66
C SER A 526 4.24 -14.37 15.53
N VAL A 527 3.19 -14.98 14.96
CA VAL A 527 1.98 -15.39 15.69
C VAL A 527 1.97 -16.89 15.97
N VAL A 528 2.60 -17.71 15.12
CA VAL A 528 2.69 -19.17 15.31
C VAL A 528 3.79 -19.57 16.29
N ALA A 529 4.83 -18.76 16.45
CA ALA A 529 5.74 -18.88 17.57
C ALA A 529 5.07 -18.21 18.78
N GLY A 530 4.60 -19.00 19.75
CA GLY A 530 4.02 -18.55 21.04
C GLY A 530 4.97 -17.76 21.96
N ARG A 531 5.89 -17.00 21.37
CA ARG A 531 6.65 -15.91 21.97
C ARG A 531 6.74 -14.81 20.94
N TYR A 532 6.36 -13.60 21.36
CA TYR A 532 6.79 -12.33 20.76
C TYR A 532 8.30 -12.37 20.53
N ALA A 533 8.74 -12.84 19.36
CA ALA A 533 10.14 -12.85 18.97
C ALA A 533 10.47 -11.46 18.40
N SER A 534 10.81 -10.57 19.32
CA SER A 534 11.49 -9.31 19.08
C SER A 534 12.78 -9.54 18.29
N ARG A 535 12.74 -9.43 16.97
CA ARG A 535 13.93 -9.10 16.14
C ARG A 535 13.51 -8.18 15.01
N VAL A 536 13.68 -6.88 15.29
CA VAL A 536 13.93 -5.76 14.38
C VAL A 536 13.37 -5.94 12.96
N ILE A 537 12.17 -5.39 12.72
CA ILE A 537 11.77 -4.58 11.55
C ILE A 537 10.38 -3.93 11.82
N ASP A 538 10.37 -2.59 11.77
CA ASP A 538 9.27 -1.59 11.62
C ASP A 538 8.19 -1.39 12.71
N GLY A 539 8.03 -0.10 13.10
CA GLY A 539 7.16 0.45 14.18
C GLY A 539 5.65 0.43 13.92
N ILE A 540 5.13 -0.55 13.18
CA ILE A 540 3.70 -0.85 13.13
C ILE A 540 3.28 -1.74 14.30
N HIS A 541 4.18 -2.62 14.77
CA HIS A 541 3.94 -3.48 15.93
C HIS A 541 3.78 -2.65 17.22
N ASP A 542 4.63 -1.64 17.41
CA ASP A 542 4.51 -0.72 18.56
C ASP A 542 3.16 0.02 18.56
N LEU A 543 2.63 0.39 17.38
CA LEU A 543 1.31 1.01 17.25
C LEU A 543 0.20 0.00 17.60
N ILE A 544 0.30 -1.23 17.10
CA ILE A 544 -0.68 -2.29 17.38
C ILE A 544 -0.70 -2.59 18.88
N ASP A 545 0.46 -2.69 19.53
CA ASP A 545 0.55 -2.92 20.98
C ASP A 545 -0.09 -1.78 21.78
N ILE A 546 0.22 -0.51 21.44
CA ILE A 546 -0.37 0.66 22.10
C ILE A 546 -1.88 0.70 21.91
N GLU A 547 -2.38 0.46 20.69
CA GLU A 547 -3.81 0.51 20.40
C GLU A 547 -4.59 -0.69 20.96
N THR A 548 -3.95 -1.86 21.06
CA THR A 548 -4.53 -3.02 21.74
C THR A 548 -4.76 -2.71 23.23
N VAL A 549 -3.77 -2.09 23.89
CA VAL A 549 -3.92 -1.68 25.29
C VAL A 549 -4.98 -0.62 25.48
N ARG A 550 -5.06 0.36 24.57
CA ARG A 550 -6.13 1.37 24.60
C ARG A 550 -7.51 0.74 24.45
N ALA A 551 -7.69 -0.17 23.49
CA ALA A 551 -8.95 -0.86 23.29
C ALA A 551 -9.38 -1.66 24.55
N VAL A 552 -8.45 -2.39 25.18
CA VAL A 552 -8.70 -3.10 26.44
C VAL A 552 -9.04 -2.11 27.57
N ALA A 553 -8.32 -0.98 27.66
CA ALA A 553 -8.60 0.05 28.65
C ALA A 553 -9.98 0.69 28.46
N ASP A 554 -10.38 0.99 27.22
CA ASP A 554 -11.68 1.56 26.87
C ASP A 554 -12.81 0.56 27.21
N THR A 555 -12.64 -0.73 26.89
CA THR A 555 -13.59 -1.78 27.29
C THR A 555 -13.75 -1.88 28.80
N LEU A 556 -12.64 -1.85 29.55
CA LEU A 556 -12.67 -1.90 31.02
C LEU A 556 -13.28 -0.64 31.63
N ALA A 557 -12.99 0.54 31.07
CA ALA A 557 -13.55 1.80 31.52
C ALA A 557 -15.07 1.83 31.30
N GLY A 558 -15.54 1.49 30.09
CA GLY A 558 -16.97 1.39 29.79
C GLY A 558 -17.68 0.39 30.70
N LEU A 559 -17.13 -0.81 30.85
CA LEU A 559 -17.70 -1.84 31.73
C LEU A 559 -17.78 -1.39 33.20
N ARG A 560 -16.76 -0.70 33.70
CA ARG A 560 -16.77 -0.17 35.07
C ARG A 560 -17.85 0.89 35.25
N ASP A 561 -17.95 1.82 34.30
CA ASP A 561 -18.91 2.91 34.35
C ASP A 561 -20.35 2.36 34.24
N ASP A 562 -20.57 1.34 33.39
CA ASP A 562 -21.83 0.59 33.29
C ASP A 562 -22.19 -0.08 34.63
N ILE A 563 -21.27 -0.84 35.23
CA ILE A 563 -21.49 -1.50 36.54
C ILE A 563 -21.79 -0.46 37.62
N ALA A 564 -21.08 0.67 37.64
CA ALA A 564 -21.30 1.75 38.60
C ALA A 564 -22.69 2.41 38.43
N SER A 565 -23.21 2.43 37.21
CA SER A 565 -24.57 2.90 36.91
C SER A 565 -25.68 1.88 37.21
N GLY A 566 -25.32 0.69 37.72
CA GLY A 566 -26.25 -0.37 38.10
C GLY A 566 -26.45 -1.47 37.07
N ALA A 567 -25.63 -1.51 36.00
CA ALA A 567 -25.70 -2.59 35.01
C ALA A 567 -25.26 -3.94 35.59
N GLY A 568 -25.96 -5.00 35.22
CA GLY A 568 -25.68 -6.37 35.62
C GLY A 568 -24.68 -7.07 34.71
N VAL A 569 -23.92 -8.01 35.29
CA VAL A 569 -23.05 -8.93 34.54
C VAL A 569 -23.39 -10.37 34.91
N SER A 570 -23.61 -11.23 33.92
CA SER A 570 -23.97 -12.65 34.10
C SER A 570 -22.94 -13.60 33.48
N GLY A 571 -23.08 -14.90 33.76
CA GLY A 571 -22.23 -15.95 33.21
C GLY A 571 -21.12 -16.44 34.15
N PRO A 572 -20.47 -17.58 33.83
CA PRO A 572 -19.54 -18.22 34.76
C PRO A 572 -18.33 -17.37 35.14
N ALA A 573 -17.90 -16.46 34.26
CA ALA A 573 -16.79 -15.53 34.52
C ALA A 573 -17.24 -14.15 35.05
N ALA A 574 -18.52 -13.95 35.35
CA ALA A 574 -19.07 -12.63 35.71
C ALA A 574 -18.34 -11.98 36.90
N ARG A 575 -18.10 -12.74 37.99
CA ARG A 575 -17.41 -12.23 39.18
C ARG A 575 -15.98 -11.79 38.88
N ASP A 576 -15.26 -12.54 38.05
CA ASP A 576 -13.90 -12.20 37.65
C ASP A 576 -13.88 -10.94 36.77
N VAL A 577 -14.82 -10.84 35.83
CA VAL A 577 -14.99 -9.66 34.97
C VAL A 577 -15.30 -8.40 35.78
N ILE A 578 -16.22 -8.48 36.75
CA ILE A 578 -16.53 -7.38 37.68
C ILE A 578 -15.28 -6.97 38.48
N LYS A 579 -14.55 -7.95 39.04
CA LYS A 579 -13.34 -7.69 39.83
C LYS A 579 -12.23 -7.04 38.98
N THR A 580 -12.02 -7.52 37.76
CA THR A 580 -11.03 -6.96 36.83
C THR A 580 -11.42 -5.54 36.40
N ALA A 581 -12.70 -5.26 36.13
CA ALA A 581 -13.18 -3.90 35.81
C ALA A 581 -12.99 -2.93 36.99
N ALA A 582 -13.25 -3.38 38.22
CA ALA A 582 -13.04 -2.58 39.43
C ALA A 582 -11.56 -2.28 39.71
N SER A 583 -10.66 -3.20 39.33
CA SER A 583 -9.20 -3.09 39.56
C SER A 583 -8.45 -2.44 38.38
N ALA A 584 -9.15 -2.07 37.31
CA ALA A 584 -8.53 -1.52 36.09
C ALA A 584 -7.89 -0.14 36.36
N PRO A 585 -6.64 0.10 35.89
CA PRO A 585 -5.98 1.38 36.06
C PRO A 585 -6.79 2.53 35.44
N ARG A 586 -6.87 3.68 36.14
CA ARG A 586 -7.44 4.91 35.58
C ARG A 586 -6.41 5.56 34.65
N PHE A 587 -6.62 5.46 33.34
CA PHE A 587 -5.80 6.16 32.34
C PHE A 587 -6.29 7.61 32.16
N ASN A 588 -6.15 8.43 33.20
CA ASN A 588 -6.51 9.85 33.17
C ASN A 588 -5.43 10.67 32.42
N GLY A 589 -5.40 10.58 31.09
CA GLY A 589 -4.53 11.42 30.24
C GLY A 589 -3.05 11.05 30.20
N SER A 590 -2.66 9.90 30.77
CA SER A 590 -1.27 9.41 30.73
C SER A 590 -0.92 8.85 29.34
N SER A 591 0.21 9.27 28.76
CA SER A 591 0.68 8.75 27.48
C SER A 591 1.18 7.30 27.62
N ILE A 592 0.44 6.35 27.04
CA ILE A 592 0.88 4.95 26.93
C ILE A 592 1.97 4.87 25.85
N ASN A 593 3.21 4.62 26.26
CA ASN A 593 4.30 4.32 25.34
C ASN A 593 4.36 2.80 25.05
N ALA A 594 5.10 2.40 24.01
CA ALA A 594 5.16 0.99 23.58
C ALA A 594 5.67 0.04 24.67
N THR A 595 6.61 0.48 25.52
CA THR A 595 7.14 -0.34 26.63
C THR A 595 6.08 -0.59 27.70
N THR A 596 5.33 0.44 28.08
CA THR A 596 4.21 0.35 29.03
C THR A 596 3.07 -0.49 28.44
N ALA A 597 2.79 -0.33 27.14
CA ALA A 597 1.79 -1.13 26.44
C ALA A 597 2.15 -2.63 26.49
N ARG A 598 3.39 -2.98 26.14
CA ARG A 598 3.90 -4.37 26.20
C ARG A 598 3.81 -4.94 27.62
N ARG A 599 4.11 -4.16 28.66
CA ARG A 599 3.99 -4.59 30.06
C ARG A 599 2.54 -4.84 30.49
N LEU A 600 1.59 -4.03 30.01
CA LEU A 600 0.16 -4.21 30.27
C LEU A 600 -0.42 -5.42 29.52
N ILE A 601 -0.03 -5.63 28.25
CA ILE A 601 -0.41 -6.82 27.47
C ILE A 601 0.10 -8.10 28.14
N ALA A 602 1.31 -8.07 28.70
CA ALA A 602 1.90 -9.22 29.40
C ALA A 602 1.12 -9.60 30.68
N ASN A 603 0.26 -8.72 31.21
CA ASN A 603 -0.55 -9.01 32.38
C ASN A 603 -1.88 -9.65 31.99
N GLN A 604 -1.88 -10.99 31.91
CA GLN A 604 -3.06 -11.80 31.60
C GLN A 604 -4.23 -11.58 32.57
N ASP A 605 -3.99 -11.04 33.76
CA ASP A 605 -5.05 -10.82 34.76
C ASP A 605 -5.92 -9.60 34.52
N LEU A 606 -5.46 -8.69 33.66
CA LEU A 606 -6.18 -7.47 33.29
C LEU A 606 -6.86 -7.56 31.92
N THR A 607 -6.65 -8.64 31.17
CA THR A 607 -7.16 -8.73 29.80
C THR A 607 -8.55 -9.36 29.76
N ILE A 608 -9.53 -8.57 29.34
CA ILE A 608 -10.88 -9.01 28.98
C ILE A 608 -11.05 -8.84 27.48
N TYR A 609 -11.46 -9.91 26.79
CA TYR A 609 -11.70 -9.88 25.35
C TYR A 609 -13.18 -9.68 25.08
N ASP A 610 -13.55 -8.61 24.37
CA ASP A 610 -14.91 -8.46 23.85
C ASP A 610 -15.12 -9.33 22.60
N ASN A 611 -16.21 -10.09 22.54
CA ASN A 611 -16.61 -10.90 21.39
C ASN A 611 -17.96 -10.41 20.84
N PRO A 612 -17.97 -9.45 19.89
CA PRO A 612 -19.18 -8.86 19.35
C PRO A 612 -19.95 -9.81 18.44
N HIS A 613 -19.30 -10.85 17.90
CA HIS A 613 -19.98 -11.87 17.09
C HIS A 613 -20.83 -12.80 17.96
N ALA A 614 -20.30 -13.20 19.13
CA ALA A 614 -21.01 -14.04 20.09
C ALA A 614 -21.76 -13.24 21.17
N LEU A 615 -21.68 -11.90 21.12
CA LEU A 615 -22.31 -10.96 22.06
C LEU A 615 -22.01 -11.33 23.52
N LEU A 616 -20.72 -11.43 23.84
CA LEU A 616 -20.22 -11.79 25.17
C LEU A 616 -18.81 -11.25 25.41
N LEU A 617 -18.42 -11.18 26.68
CA LEU A 617 -17.04 -10.95 27.12
C LEU A 617 -16.36 -12.29 27.45
N CYS A 618 -15.06 -12.38 27.19
CA CYS A 618 -14.24 -13.53 27.53
C CYS A 618 -13.13 -13.12 28.50
N ARG A 619 -13.22 -13.58 29.75
CA ARG A 619 -12.11 -13.59 30.70
C ARG A 619 -11.29 -14.84 30.43
N TYR A 620 -10.32 -14.73 29.53
CA TYR A 620 -9.60 -15.89 29.04
C TYR A 620 -8.73 -16.54 30.13
N LYS A 621 -9.01 -17.81 30.41
CA LYS A 621 -8.19 -18.71 31.22
C LYS A 621 -7.81 -19.91 30.34
N PRO A 622 -6.53 -20.04 29.92
CA PRO A 622 -6.10 -21.05 28.95
C PRO A 622 -6.44 -22.50 29.35
N ASP A 623 -6.34 -22.81 30.64
CA ASP A 623 -6.57 -24.14 31.21
C ASP A 623 -8.04 -24.61 31.11
N ARG A 624 -8.98 -23.69 30.88
CA ARG A 624 -10.43 -23.97 30.86
C ARG A 624 -11.13 -23.50 29.59
N ALA A 625 -10.36 -23.07 28.59
CA ALA A 625 -10.90 -22.55 27.35
C ALA A 625 -11.36 -23.69 26.44
N LEU A 626 -12.65 -23.69 26.08
CA LEU A 626 -13.21 -24.68 25.15
C LEU A 626 -12.93 -24.37 23.67
N CYS A 627 -12.36 -23.20 23.37
CA CYS A 627 -12.06 -22.78 22.01
C CYS A 627 -10.76 -23.38 21.44
N HIS A 628 -9.94 -24.04 22.26
CA HIS A 628 -8.74 -24.77 21.85
C HIS A 628 -8.87 -26.24 22.27
N ARG A 629 -9.18 -27.13 21.31
CA ARG A 629 -9.52 -28.54 21.60
C ARG A 629 -8.32 -29.42 21.95
N ASP A 630 -7.12 -29.11 21.43
CA ASP A 630 -5.96 -30.01 21.51
C ASP A 630 -4.67 -29.37 22.08
N ARG A 631 -4.59 -28.03 22.20
CA ARG A 631 -3.40 -27.36 22.75
C ARG A 631 -3.74 -26.00 23.38
N PRO A 632 -3.43 -25.76 24.67
CA PRO A 632 -3.63 -24.45 25.28
C PRO A 632 -2.77 -23.39 24.58
N SER A 633 -3.37 -22.23 24.33
CA SER A 633 -2.74 -21.05 23.74
C SER A 633 -2.78 -19.88 24.73
N ASP A 634 -1.89 -18.91 24.57
CA ASP A 634 -1.87 -17.70 25.41
C ASP A 634 -2.99 -16.69 25.06
N THR A 635 -3.76 -16.92 23.99
CA THR A 635 -4.89 -16.06 23.57
C THR A 635 -6.14 -16.86 23.17
N PRO A 636 -7.36 -16.30 23.34
CA PRO A 636 -8.60 -16.99 22.98
C PRO A 636 -8.84 -17.04 21.47
N LEU A 637 -9.32 -18.18 20.96
CA LEU A 637 -9.85 -18.29 19.61
C LEU A 637 -11.35 -17.91 19.58
N LEU A 638 -11.66 -16.61 19.52
CA LEU A 638 -13.06 -16.12 19.64
C LEU A 638 -14.00 -16.61 18.52
N SER A 639 -13.47 -16.95 17.34
CA SER A 639 -14.25 -17.54 16.23
C SER A 639 -14.79 -18.94 16.53
N SER A 640 -14.16 -19.64 17.47
CA SER A 640 -14.52 -20.99 17.90
C SER A 640 -15.12 -20.98 19.31
N CYS A 641 -15.69 -19.85 19.73
CA CYS A 641 -16.32 -19.69 21.03
C CYS A 641 -17.57 -20.57 21.14
N THR A 642 -17.66 -21.33 22.23
CA THR A 642 -18.82 -22.18 22.52
C THR A 642 -19.62 -21.60 23.69
N PRO A 643 -20.97 -21.57 23.61
CA PRO A 643 -21.82 -20.96 24.64
C PRO A 643 -21.66 -21.55 26.05
N SER A 644 -21.18 -22.80 26.17
CA SER A 644 -20.94 -23.51 27.44
C SER A 644 -19.56 -23.20 28.06
N CYS A 645 -18.75 -22.34 27.45
CA CYS A 645 -17.42 -22.04 27.97
C CYS A 645 -17.45 -21.27 29.29
N VAL A 646 -16.66 -21.72 30.27
CA VAL A 646 -16.59 -21.10 31.60
C VAL A 646 -15.94 -19.71 31.61
N ASN A 647 -15.28 -19.31 30.52
CA ASN A 647 -14.64 -18.01 30.40
C ASN A 647 -15.61 -16.88 30.00
N ILE A 648 -16.90 -17.20 29.82
CA ILE A 648 -17.91 -16.28 29.30
C ILE A 648 -18.51 -15.42 30.42
N ALA A 649 -18.65 -14.12 30.13
CA ALA A 649 -19.54 -13.21 30.84
C ALA A 649 -20.40 -12.42 29.84
N ARG A 650 -21.57 -11.93 30.24
CA ARG A 650 -22.44 -11.08 29.42
C ARG A 650 -22.91 -9.87 30.20
N THR A 651 -23.00 -8.73 29.53
CA THR A 651 -23.54 -7.47 30.09
C THR A 651 -25.00 -7.25 29.67
N ASP A 652 -25.71 -6.35 30.36
CA ASP A 652 -27.07 -5.93 29.97
C ASP A 652 -27.13 -5.45 28.52
N GLN A 653 -26.11 -4.70 28.06
CA GLN A 653 -26.03 -4.22 26.68
C GLN A 653 -25.95 -5.37 25.68
N GLN A 654 -25.15 -6.40 25.96
CA GLN A 654 -25.01 -7.58 25.11
C GLN A 654 -26.30 -8.42 25.12
N ALA A 655 -27.00 -8.50 26.25
CA ALA A 655 -28.32 -9.12 26.34
C ALA A 655 -29.36 -8.39 25.48
N ALA A 656 -29.36 -7.06 25.48
CA ALA A 656 -30.20 -6.27 24.59
C ALA A 656 -29.86 -6.51 23.11
N GLN A 657 -28.58 -6.55 22.75
CA GLN A 657 -28.13 -6.85 21.39
C GLN A 657 -28.52 -8.26 20.93
N LEU A 658 -28.50 -9.25 21.82
CA LEU A 658 -28.98 -10.61 21.54
C LEU A 658 -30.46 -10.60 21.13
N ARG A 659 -31.29 -9.81 21.81
CA ARG A 659 -32.72 -9.64 21.47
C ARG A 659 -32.90 -8.97 20.11
N THR A 660 -32.22 -7.84 19.89
CA THR A 660 -32.28 -7.14 18.59
C THR A 660 -31.86 -8.06 17.43
N ARG A 661 -30.81 -8.88 17.64
CA ARG A 661 -30.36 -9.85 16.62
C ARG A 661 -31.39 -10.95 16.39
N ALA A 662 -32.04 -11.45 17.44
CA ALA A 662 -33.11 -12.43 17.33
C ALA A 662 -34.31 -11.88 16.55
N ASP A 663 -34.73 -10.64 16.81
CA ASP A 663 -35.84 -10.00 16.11
C ASP A 663 -35.55 -9.83 14.61
N HIS A 664 -34.31 -9.47 14.26
CA HIS A 664 -33.89 -9.42 12.85
C HIS A 664 -33.92 -10.79 12.18
N LEU A 665 -33.54 -11.87 12.88
CA LEU A 665 -33.59 -13.23 12.32
C LEU A 665 -35.05 -13.67 12.07
N ASP A 666 -35.99 -13.34 12.96
CA ASP A 666 -37.41 -13.63 12.78
C ASP A 666 -38.05 -12.83 11.64
N GLN A 667 -37.69 -11.54 11.50
CA GLN A 667 -38.11 -10.73 10.36
C GLN A 667 -37.60 -11.33 9.04
N GLN A 668 -36.34 -11.76 9.01
CA GLN A 668 -35.77 -12.43 7.84
C GLN A 668 -36.46 -13.78 7.55
N ALA A 669 -36.82 -14.54 8.58
CA ALA A 669 -37.52 -15.82 8.43
C ALA A 669 -38.88 -15.65 7.72
N THR A 670 -39.57 -14.54 7.94
CA THR A 670 -40.85 -14.20 7.28
C THR A 670 -40.74 -14.13 5.75
N LEU A 671 -39.55 -13.80 5.24
CA LEU A 671 -39.29 -13.59 3.81
C LEU A 671 -38.57 -14.76 3.13
N THR A 672 -38.35 -15.87 3.85
CA THR A 672 -37.46 -16.96 3.42
C THR A 672 -38.20 -18.31 3.34
N PRO A 673 -37.86 -19.22 2.40
CA PRO A 673 -38.49 -20.54 2.33
C PRO A 673 -38.39 -21.35 3.64
N ARG A 674 -39.42 -22.15 3.90
CA ARG A 674 -39.69 -22.81 5.19
C ARG A 674 -38.49 -23.52 5.84
N PRO A 675 -37.67 -24.34 5.14
CA PRO A 675 -36.54 -25.02 5.78
C PRO A 675 -35.46 -24.08 6.31
N ILE A 676 -35.32 -22.90 5.72
CA ILE A 676 -34.37 -21.87 6.17
C ILE A 676 -35.03 -20.99 7.23
N ALA A 677 -36.32 -20.66 7.07
CA ALA A 677 -37.09 -19.94 8.09
C ALA A 677 -37.08 -20.69 9.43
N ASP A 678 -37.26 -22.01 9.43
CA ASP A 678 -37.22 -22.84 10.65
C ASP A 678 -35.85 -22.76 11.36
N ARG A 679 -34.74 -22.74 10.61
CA ARG A 679 -33.39 -22.58 11.17
C ARG A 679 -33.16 -21.18 11.74
N LEU A 680 -33.69 -20.16 11.06
CA LEU A 680 -33.61 -18.76 11.50
C LEU A 680 -34.39 -18.58 12.81
N HIS A 681 -35.60 -19.13 12.90
CA HIS A 681 -36.40 -19.15 14.13
C HIS A 681 -35.68 -19.89 15.27
N ALA A 682 -35.15 -21.10 15.02
CA ALA A 682 -34.40 -21.85 16.04
C ALA A 682 -33.16 -21.07 16.54
N SER A 683 -32.47 -20.36 15.64
CA SER A 683 -31.35 -19.48 15.99
C SER A 683 -31.82 -18.28 16.82
N ALA A 684 -32.93 -17.64 16.46
CA ALA A 684 -33.53 -16.54 17.21
C ALA A 684 -33.94 -16.98 18.63
N THR A 685 -34.60 -18.14 18.77
CA THR A 685 -34.95 -18.74 20.08
C THR A 685 -33.70 -18.97 20.92
N THR A 686 -32.62 -19.49 20.32
CA THR A 686 -31.35 -19.71 21.02
C THR A 686 -30.76 -18.40 21.55
N LEU A 687 -30.74 -17.33 20.74
CA LEU A 687 -30.23 -16.02 21.17
C LEU A 687 -31.08 -15.43 22.31
N ARG A 688 -32.41 -15.54 22.23
CA ARG A 688 -33.31 -15.10 23.31
C ARG A 688 -33.05 -15.86 24.61
N SER A 689 -32.84 -17.19 24.54
CA SER A 689 -32.52 -17.99 25.72
C SER A 689 -31.25 -17.52 26.44
N TYR A 690 -30.25 -17.01 25.71
CA TYR A 690 -29.04 -16.43 26.31
C TYR A 690 -29.30 -15.08 26.98
N ALA A 691 -30.18 -14.27 26.41
CA ALA A 691 -30.59 -13.01 27.02
C ALA A 691 -31.43 -13.25 28.29
N ASP A 692 -32.36 -14.21 28.25
CA ASP A 692 -33.19 -14.59 29.40
C ASP A 692 -32.33 -15.21 30.51
N ALA A 693 -31.35 -16.05 30.15
CA ALA A 693 -30.37 -16.56 31.11
C ALA A 693 -29.56 -15.43 31.75
N HIS A 694 -29.25 -14.35 31.01
CA HIS A 694 -28.60 -13.19 31.57
C HIS A 694 -29.49 -12.49 32.60
N ASP A 695 -30.73 -12.16 32.27
CA ASP A 695 -31.65 -11.49 33.18
C ASP A 695 -31.86 -12.28 34.49
N ASN A 696 -31.95 -13.61 34.39
CA ASN A 696 -32.16 -14.51 35.52
C ASN A 696 -30.93 -14.70 36.43
N THR A 697 -29.72 -14.44 35.91
CA THR A 697 -28.46 -14.78 36.62
C THR A 697 -27.47 -13.62 36.76
N ARG A 698 -27.84 -12.42 36.28
CA ARG A 698 -26.97 -11.24 36.36
C ARG A 698 -26.72 -10.85 37.81
N ILE A 699 -25.46 -10.52 38.09
CA ILE A 699 -25.00 -9.99 39.36
C ILE A 699 -25.04 -8.47 39.24
N ILE A 700 -25.78 -7.81 40.15
CA ILE A 700 -25.83 -6.36 40.27
C ILE A 700 -24.98 -5.98 41.51
N ALA A 701 -24.23 -4.89 41.42
CA ALA A 701 -23.27 -4.49 42.46
C ALA A 701 -23.89 -4.25 43.86
N THR A 702 -25.21 -4.13 43.98
CA THR A 702 -25.93 -3.95 45.25
C THR A 702 -26.13 -5.23 46.07
N ASP A 703 -25.92 -6.43 45.51
CA ASP A 703 -26.36 -7.70 46.12
C ASP A 703 -25.29 -8.43 46.98
N ASN A 704 -24.15 -7.83 47.32
CA ASN A 704 -23.17 -8.48 48.21
C ASN A 704 -22.41 -7.51 49.12
N LEU A 705 -23.02 -7.10 50.24
CA LEU A 705 -22.34 -6.65 51.46
C LEU A 705 -23.17 -6.99 52.73
N THR A 706 -23.64 -8.23 52.89
CA THR A 706 -24.16 -8.73 54.18
C THR A 706 -23.46 -10.03 54.57
N PRO A 707 -22.51 -9.98 55.53
CA PRO A 707 -21.90 -11.19 56.06
C PRO A 707 -22.90 -11.88 57.00
N THR A 708 -23.30 -13.10 56.65
CA THR A 708 -24.10 -13.95 57.52
C THR A 708 -23.25 -14.45 58.69
N ALA A 709 -23.57 -13.98 59.89
CA ALA A 709 -23.00 -14.45 61.14
C ALA A 709 -23.39 -15.91 61.40
N ARG A 710 -22.40 -16.80 61.54
CA ARG A 710 -22.57 -18.07 62.27
C ARG A 710 -22.19 -17.84 63.72
N ARG A 711 -23.13 -18.11 64.63
CA ARG A 711 -22.90 -18.31 66.07
C ARG A 711 -22.59 -19.80 66.32
N PRO A 712 -21.91 -20.13 67.44
CA PRO A 712 -20.96 -21.24 67.56
C PRO A 712 -21.55 -22.64 67.41
#